data_AF-A0A3C0WLH1-F1
#
_entry.id   AF-A0A3C0WLH1-F1
#
_cell.length_a   1.000
_cell.length_b   1.000
_cell.length_c   1.000
_cell.angle_alpha   90.00
_cell.angle_beta   90.00
_cell.angle_gamma   90.00
#
_symmetry.space_group_name_H-M   'P 1'
#
loop_
_entity.id
_entity.type
_entity.pdbx_description
1 polymer ?
#
loop_
_entity_poly.entity_id
_entity_poly.type
_entity_poly.pdbx_seq_one_letter_code
_entity_poly.pdbx_strand_id
1 'polypeptide(L)'
;MPATEQTLRDQKRLHVVFGISSVILILSTVWMFKADHDRQWKQYQSKARDINIQMSTWRQLEFETAQVLNAEEEAGAVLDAALITPPATELLDAFDAIASNPPLEIKGLAKGSVPGDPLVEPDFDYEAFLALVEQLSVQDGAEDGATSTDDLKEVRREVLATLAGVVKDFKDIEDRLLGELKFMRAGYDEARANVGLGVRDGVGADELAARQKLVDEEKEDIGRQEANYQAVSNSRIKLNRILGDIQTAEKDAQRELDAVLADKKRLQAAVSDLHSSFLDGGLPGKRWLELPVLDAFNSPLKIENKWSDDLEQNYNFSMVRRFDRCTTCHQMMEKSLPGEATEPGFVSERLVQIELPIPLVAETAEPAEGVGYEEHRQNLIADIYGLRLVPNGLMGDKVVAVSFVEPSKPAAQAQVATEDEEQLADPGEIAGAMLKSTGSVSPVSANSLQRHTRHGLEVGDVIVSVDGNVVETPDALARRLLKIRPDAYLEDELTFEPIVPTVTLTVKRGLSHPFVSHPRLDLYVGSLSPHKVSDFACTICHEGQGSATDFEWASHTPDDPLDRKQWIKNYGWFDNVHWIYPQHPKRFIESTCLKCHHDVTELEPSDRFPEAPAPKLMKGYNTIRKFGCYGCHEVNGFDGPNKRVGPDMRVEPNTFAAAQQILATTDGIPAEHVAALGAVVESPESDTVRENLYALLLRDKEVSDADGEETAVFSKDTHSRLTPLFKGSDTPGALRKPGPSLRYIGSKAEDAFLFDWIAKPSNFRPSSRMPQFFGLNDHIKREHAETGGDHPYDDPAERYEPIEILGIVAYLNNYSQSFDFLSWEDGVQPDVSRGKISFEERGCLACHSHKDFPDVEDFRAVDSIVQGPDLSYLSAKFGAIDASEEASLDSQQQVKWLYTWIREPTRYHKRTVMPNLFLDAHDVTTAEGEVTGRVDPALDIVAYLLSDETHNWSVADGNLTSDAISDAETANLDSLVVEHLQNAYFSSVAREYAQTGIPSDERSVKIAESELLNPSGENLTVDQKLLYIGRKSIAKFGCYGCHDIP
;
A
#
# COMPACT_ATOMS: atom_id res chain seq x y z
N MET A 1 20.81 -37.48 93.20
CA MET A 1 21.03 -36.37 92.25
C MET A 1 19.67 -36.02 91.66
N PRO A 2 19.06 -34.86 91.94
CA PRO A 2 17.82 -34.49 91.29
C PRO A 2 18.12 -34.13 89.83
N ALA A 3 17.38 -34.74 88.90
CA ALA A 3 17.43 -34.37 87.49
C ALA A 3 16.94 -32.92 87.37
N THR A 4 17.82 -32.01 86.99
CA THR A 4 17.41 -30.66 86.58
C THR A 4 16.70 -30.79 85.25
N GLU A 5 15.38 -30.58 85.22
CA GLU A 5 14.56 -30.54 84.00
C GLU A 5 14.84 -29.30 83.13
N GLN A 6 16.12 -29.00 82.90
CA GLN A 6 16.55 -27.97 81.96
C GLN A 6 16.96 -28.66 80.67
N THR A 7 16.20 -28.40 79.59
CA THR A 7 16.54 -28.86 78.25
C THR A 7 17.86 -28.24 77.80
N LEU A 8 18.64 -28.96 76.98
CA LEU A 8 19.96 -28.52 76.46
C LEU A 8 19.95 -27.09 75.84
N ARG A 9 18.78 -26.63 75.38
CA ARG A 9 18.53 -25.27 74.88
C ARG A 9 17.35 -24.64 75.61
N ASP A 10 17.41 -23.34 75.86
CA ASP A 10 16.31 -22.54 76.43
C ASP A 10 15.10 -22.53 75.48
N GLN A 11 14.00 -23.17 75.91
CA GLN A 11 12.78 -23.30 75.13
C GLN A 11 12.18 -21.93 74.77
N LYS A 12 12.24 -20.93 75.65
CA LYS A 12 11.69 -19.59 75.36
C LYS A 12 12.45 -18.93 74.21
N ARG A 13 13.79 -19.02 74.22
CA ARG A 13 14.62 -18.51 73.12
C ARG A 13 14.35 -19.25 71.82
N LEU A 14 14.18 -20.57 71.87
CA LEU A 14 13.88 -21.37 70.69
C LEU A 14 12.51 -21.03 70.09
N HIS A 15 11.48 -20.79 70.91
CA HIS A 15 10.17 -20.32 70.44
C HIS A 15 10.23 -18.92 69.81
N VAL A 16 11.02 -17.99 70.38
CA VAL A 16 11.21 -16.65 69.80
C VAL A 16 11.93 -16.73 68.46
N VAL A 17 13.01 -17.51 68.37
CA VAL A 17 13.75 -17.73 67.11
C VAL A 17 12.86 -18.40 66.07
N PHE A 18 12.10 -19.42 66.46
CA PHE A 18 11.13 -20.09 65.58
C PHE A 18 10.07 -19.11 65.06
N GLY A 19 9.50 -18.27 65.95
CA GLY A 19 8.53 -17.24 65.59
C GLY A 19 9.10 -16.23 64.59
N ILE A 20 10.30 -15.71 64.85
CA ILE A 20 10.98 -14.79 63.93
C ILE A 20 11.27 -15.47 62.59
N SER A 21 11.80 -16.70 62.58
CA SER A 21 12.08 -17.44 61.34
C SER A 21 10.82 -17.75 60.54
N SER A 22 9.70 -17.99 61.22
CA SER A 22 8.40 -18.22 60.57
C SER A 22 7.88 -16.95 59.91
N VAL A 23 8.00 -15.79 60.58
CA VAL A 23 7.65 -14.49 60.00
C VAL A 23 8.53 -14.17 58.80
N ILE A 24 9.86 -14.37 58.89
CA ILE A 24 10.78 -14.16 57.77
C ILE A 24 10.40 -15.08 56.60
N LEU A 25 10.11 -16.36 56.85
CA LEU A 25 9.69 -17.29 55.81
C LEU A 25 8.41 -16.82 55.11
N ILE A 26 7.41 -16.37 55.88
CA ILE A 26 6.16 -15.84 55.32
C ILE A 26 6.44 -14.61 54.45
N LEU A 27 7.22 -13.64 54.95
CA LEU A 27 7.57 -12.43 54.19
C LEU A 27 8.33 -12.76 52.91
N SER A 28 9.32 -13.67 52.97
CA SER A 28 10.08 -14.11 51.79
C SER A 28 9.20 -14.86 50.80
N THR A 29 8.25 -15.67 51.27
CA THR A 29 7.31 -16.40 50.40
C THR A 29 6.36 -15.43 49.70
N VAL A 30 5.79 -14.47 50.43
CA VAL A 30 4.95 -13.41 49.86
C VAL A 30 5.73 -12.57 48.86
N TRP A 31 6.98 -12.23 49.17
CA TRP A 31 7.85 -11.48 48.26
C TRP A 31 8.16 -12.28 46.99
N MET A 32 8.48 -13.57 47.09
CA MET A 32 8.70 -14.45 45.94
C MET A 32 7.45 -14.51 45.04
N PHE A 33 6.26 -14.71 45.61
CA PHE A 33 5.01 -14.71 44.85
C PHE A 33 4.73 -13.36 44.19
N LYS A 34 5.01 -12.26 44.88
CA LYS A 34 4.88 -10.91 44.31
C LYS A 34 5.85 -10.71 43.15
N ALA A 35 7.11 -11.12 43.30
CA ALA A 35 8.15 -10.98 42.28
C ALA A 35 7.87 -11.85 41.04
N ASP A 36 7.42 -13.10 41.21
CA ASP A 36 7.06 -13.96 40.07
C ASP A 36 5.79 -13.50 39.34
N HIS A 37 4.86 -12.89 40.09
CA HIS A 37 3.61 -12.36 39.55
C HIS A 37 3.78 -11.03 38.79
N ASP A 38 4.76 -10.20 39.15
CA ASP A 38 5.04 -8.87 38.57
C ASP A 38 5.79 -8.98 37.23
N ARG A 39 5.08 -9.48 36.21
CA ARG A 39 5.58 -9.61 34.83
C ARG A 39 5.43 -8.28 34.08
N GLN A 40 6.40 -7.92 33.23
CA GLN A 40 6.44 -6.62 32.53
C GLN A 40 5.16 -6.35 31.72
N TRP A 41 4.65 -7.34 30.98
CA TRP A 41 3.45 -7.20 30.13
C TRP A 41 2.19 -6.74 30.88
N LYS A 42 2.05 -7.09 32.17
CA LYS A 42 0.88 -6.70 32.98
C LYS A 42 0.83 -5.19 33.20
N GLN A 43 1.98 -4.54 33.31
CA GLN A 43 2.08 -3.10 33.48
C GLN A 43 1.58 -2.38 32.21
N TYR A 44 1.94 -2.89 31.03
CA TYR A 44 1.45 -2.38 29.75
C TYR A 44 -0.06 -2.58 29.60
N GLN A 45 -0.60 -3.77 29.88
CA GLN A 45 -2.05 -3.99 29.80
C GLN A 45 -2.84 -3.14 30.78
N SER A 46 -2.39 -3.04 32.04
CA SER A 46 -3.06 -2.18 33.02
C SER A 46 -3.03 -0.72 32.58
N LYS A 47 -1.89 -0.23 32.10
CA LYS A 47 -1.75 1.15 31.65
C LYS A 47 -2.59 1.44 30.40
N ALA A 48 -2.63 0.51 29.45
CA ALA A 48 -3.48 0.57 28.27
C ALA A 48 -4.97 0.68 28.69
N ARG A 49 -5.42 -0.19 29.60
CA ARG A 49 -6.79 -0.14 30.13
C ARG A 49 -7.10 1.20 30.79
N ASP A 50 -6.21 1.73 31.61
CA ASP A 50 -6.38 3.03 32.29
C ASP A 50 -6.49 4.18 31.27
N ILE A 51 -5.64 4.20 30.24
CA ILE A 51 -5.70 5.18 29.14
C ILE A 51 -7.06 5.10 28.43
N ASN A 52 -7.52 3.88 28.11
CA ASN A 52 -8.79 3.69 27.39
C ASN A 52 -9.97 4.21 28.21
N ILE A 53 -10.03 3.86 29.51
CA ILE A 53 -11.08 4.34 30.41
C ILE A 53 -11.05 5.87 30.46
N GLN A 54 -9.88 6.47 30.68
CA GLN A 54 -9.74 7.93 30.79
C GLN A 54 -10.15 8.64 29.49
N MET A 55 -9.71 8.14 28.33
CA MET A 55 -10.11 8.67 27.03
C MET A 55 -11.62 8.52 26.78
N SER A 56 -12.20 7.36 27.10
CA SER A 56 -13.64 7.14 26.96
C SER A 56 -14.45 8.05 27.88
N THR A 57 -14.01 8.27 29.12
CA THR A 57 -14.64 9.22 30.05
C THR A 57 -14.55 10.66 29.54
N TRP A 58 -13.42 11.07 28.97
CA TRP A 58 -13.26 12.40 28.39
C TRP A 58 -14.16 12.61 27.17
N ARG A 59 -14.23 11.62 26.26
CA ARG A 59 -15.15 11.65 25.12
C ARG A 59 -16.63 11.63 25.51
N GLN A 60 -17.00 11.00 26.63
CA GLN A 60 -18.38 11.06 27.12
C GLN A 60 -18.82 12.50 27.43
N LEU A 61 -17.91 13.37 27.87
CA LEU A 61 -18.24 14.78 28.14
C LEU A 61 -18.68 15.52 26.87
N GLU A 62 -18.26 15.08 25.68
CA GLU A 62 -18.71 15.64 24.39
C GLU A 62 -20.21 15.39 24.14
N PHE A 63 -20.77 14.31 24.68
CA PHE A 63 -22.19 13.97 24.60
C PHE A 63 -23.07 14.69 25.64
N GLU A 64 -22.46 15.46 26.55
CA GLU A 64 -23.18 16.31 27.51
C GLU A 64 -23.35 17.76 26.99
N THR A 65 -22.98 18.01 25.73
CA THR A 65 -23.15 19.32 25.08
C THR A 65 -24.61 19.62 24.78
N ALA A 66 -24.99 20.90 24.81
CA ALA A 66 -26.37 21.34 24.55
C ALA A 66 -26.89 20.87 23.18
N GLN A 67 -26.03 20.79 22.17
CA GLN A 67 -26.40 20.33 20.84
C GLN A 67 -26.83 18.85 20.83
N VAL A 68 -26.06 17.97 21.49
CA VAL A 68 -26.36 16.54 21.56
C VAL A 68 -27.59 16.29 22.45
N LEU A 69 -27.72 17.03 23.56
CA LEU A 69 -28.88 16.93 24.44
C LEU A 69 -30.17 17.37 23.73
N ASN A 70 -30.11 18.44 22.93
CA ASN A 70 -31.27 18.87 22.13
C ASN A 70 -31.62 17.82 21.07
N ALA A 71 -30.63 17.22 20.40
CA ALA A 71 -30.88 16.15 19.44
C ALA A 71 -31.48 14.90 20.09
N GLU A 72 -31.05 14.54 21.31
CA GLU A 72 -31.64 13.47 22.12
C GLU A 72 -33.11 13.79 22.49
N GLU A 73 -33.40 15.02 22.90
CA GLU A 73 -34.75 15.49 23.24
C GLU A 73 -35.67 15.53 22.00
N GLU A 74 -35.20 16.04 20.87
CA GLU A 74 -35.94 16.10 19.61
C GLU A 74 -36.28 14.70 19.09
N ALA A 75 -35.30 13.78 19.02
CA ALA A 75 -35.53 12.41 18.60
C ALA A 75 -36.46 11.66 19.56
N GLY A 76 -36.35 11.92 20.88
CA GLY A 76 -37.25 11.41 21.90
C GLY A 76 -38.69 11.90 21.71
N ALA A 77 -38.88 13.18 21.40
CA ALA A 77 -40.19 13.76 21.13
C ALA A 77 -40.85 13.19 19.86
N VAL A 78 -40.06 12.91 18.82
CA VAL A 78 -40.54 12.26 17.58
C VAL A 78 -41.00 10.82 17.86
N LEU A 79 -40.25 10.05 18.65
CA LEU A 79 -40.67 8.71 19.08
C LEU A 79 -41.95 8.76 19.90
N ASP A 80 -42.03 9.68 20.86
CA ASP A 80 -43.22 9.86 21.70
C ASP A 80 -44.46 10.20 20.87
N ALA A 81 -44.33 11.07 19.86
CA ALA A 81 -45.40 11.39 18.91
C ALA A 81 -45.81 10.15 18.08
N ALA A 82 -44.85 9.33 17.62
CA ALA A 82 -45.12 8.11 16.87
C ALA A 82 -45.87 7.06 17.71
N LEU A 83 -45.52 6.92 19.00
CA LEU A 83 -46.13 5.96 19.93
C LEU A 83 -47.56 6.33 20.35
N ILE A 84 -48.00 7.57 20.18
CA ILE A 84 -49.38 8.00 20.47
C ILE A 84 -50.23 8.20 19.22
N THR A 85 -49.64 8.09 18.02
CA THR A 85 -50.36 8.25 16.76
C THR A 85 -51.25 7.03 16.50
N PRO A 86 -52.55 7.19 16.21
CA PRO A 86 -53.43 6.07 15.86
C PRO A 86 -53.00 5.42 14.53
N PRO A 87 -53.13 4.09 14.36
CA PRO A 87 -52.85 3.45 13.08
C PRO A 87 -53.74 3.99 11.96
N ALA A 88 -53.24 4.02 10.72
CA ALA A 88 -54.04 4.43 9.57
C ALA A 88 -55.24 3.48 9.38
N THR A 89 -56.44 4.05 9.22
CA THR A 89 -57.69 3.29 9.05
C THR A 89 -57.62 2.33 7.88
N GLU A 90 -56.98 2.71 6.76
CA GLU A 90 -56.79 1.85 5.59
C GLU A 90 -56.02 0.56 5.90
N LEU A 91 -55.02 0.62 6.81
CA LEU A 91 -54.25 -0.55 7.23
C LEU A 91 -55.04 -1.43 8.19
N LEU A 92 -55.85 -0.83 9.06
CA LEU A 92 -56.74 -1.56 9.97
C LEU A 92 -57.84 -2.30 9.20
N ASP A 93 -58.44 -1.64 8.20
CA ASP A 93 -59.45 -2.25 7.33
C ASP A 93 -58.85 -3.36 6.46
N ALA A 94 -57.63 -3.18 5.97
CA ALA A 94 -56.91 -4.23 5.24
C ALA A 94 -56.54 -5.43 6.14
N PHE A 95 -56.23 -5.18 7.41
CA PHE A 95 -55.97 -6.22 8.40
C PHE A 95 -57.25 -7.02 8.70
N ASP A 96 -58.37 -6.32 8.97
CA ASP A 96 -59.67 -6.92 9.22
C ASP A 96 -60.17 -7.75 8.03
N ALA A 97 -60.03 -7.24 6.81
CA ALA A 97 -60.45 -7.96 5.60
C ALA A 97 -59.82 -9.36 5.47
N ILE A 98 -58.63 -9.57 6.04
CA ILE A 98 -57.93 -10.86 6.07
C ILE A 98 -58.29 -11.64 7.35
N ALA A 99 -58.36 -10.97 8.50
CA ALA A 99 -58.65 -11.60 9.80
C ALA A 99 -60.09 -12.13 9.87
N SER A 100 -61.08 -11.36 9.44
CA SER A 100 -62.51 -11.66 9.51
C SER A 100 -63.03 -12.54 8.37
N ASN A 101 -62.23 -12.75 7.32
CA ASN A 101 -62.53 -13.67 6.21
C ASN A 101 -61.38 -14.66 5.95
N PRO A 102 -61.15 -15.61 6.87
CA PRO A 102 -60.17 -16.66 6.65
C PRO A 102 -60.57 -17.56 5.44
N PRO A 103 -59.59 -18.21 4.79
CA PRO A 103 -59.82 -19.18 3.71
C PRO A 103 -60.98 -20.16 3.98
N LEU A 104 -61.77 -20.49 2.94
CA LEU A 104 -63.01 -21.29 3.00
C LEU A 104 -62.90 -22.62 3.75
N GLU A 105 -61.74 -23.27 3.75
CA GLU A 105 -61.53 -24.56 4.42
C GLU A 105 -61.29 -24.43 5.95
N ILE A 106 -61.06 -23.22 6.48
CA ILE A 106 -61.09 -22.96 7.93
C ILE A 106 -62.54 -22.98 8.45
N LYS A 107 -63.50 -22.43 7.70
CA LYS A 107 -64.95 -22.42 8.03
C LYS A 107 -65.60 -23.83 8.01
N GLY A 108 -64.90 -24.84 7.48
CA GLY A 108 -65.42 -26.18 7.20
C GLY A 108 -64.87 -27.32 8.07
N LEU A 109 -63.99 -27.05 9.04
CA LEU A 109 -63.42 -28.07 9.95
C LEU A 109 -64.40 -28.48 11.06
N ALA A 110 -65.66 -28.71 10.69
CA ALA A 110 -66.66 -29.29 11.56
C ALA A 110 -66.55 -30.83 11.52
N LYS A 111 -65.94 -31.38 12.58
CA LYS A 111 -65.97 -32.80 12.99
C LYS A 111 -65.40 -33.80 11.98
N GLY A 112 -64.15 -34.22 12.21
CA GLY A 112 -63.77 -35.61 11.97
C GLY A 112 -62.34 -35.86 11.53
N SER A 113 -61.35 -35.66 12.41
CA SER A 113 -60.11 -36.47 12.42
C SER A 113 -59.25 -36.21 13.68
N VAL A 114 -59.13 -37.25 14.52
CA VAL A 114 -58.21 -37.45 15.68
C VAL A 114 -58.45 -36.60 16.95
N PRO A 115 -58.31 -37.15 18.18
CA PRO A 115 -58.64 -36.45 19.44
C PRO A 115 -57.58 -35.41 19.83
N GLY A 116 -57.98 -34.14 19.80
CA GLY A 116 -57.30 -32.95 20.27
C GLY A 116 -58.27 -31.78 20.07
N ASP A 117 -58.25 -30.76 20.93
CA ASP A 117 -59.26 -29.68 20.97
C ASP A 117 -59.65 -29.16 19.57
N PRO A 118 -60.94 -28.82 19.36
CA PRO A 118 -61.38 -28.22 18.11
C PRO A 118 -60.53 -26.97 17.82
N LEU A 119 -60.13 -26.79 16.56
CA LEU A 119 -59.55 -25.53 16.11
C LEU A 119 -60.49 -24.40 16.51
N VAL A 120 -59.98 -23.49 17.33
CA VAL A 120 -60.66 -22.24 17.64
C VAL A 120 -60.47 -21.35 16.42
N GLU A 121 -61.55 -20.95 15.77
CA GLU A 121 -61.50 -19.90 14.76
C GLU A 121 -60.91 -18.64 15.40
N PRO A 122 -60.05 -17.87 14.70
CA PRO A 122 -59.56 -16.61 15.24
C PRO A 122 -60.76 -15.70 15.56
N ASP A 123 -61.02 -15.45 16.84
CA ASP A 123 -62.13 -14.62 17.31
C ASP A 123 -61.64 -13.16 17.40
N PHE A 124 -61.54 -12.50 16.25
CA PHE A 124 -61.15 -11.10 16.16
C PHE A 124 -62.40 -10.21 16.16
N ASP A 125 -62.76 -9.69 17.34
CA ASP A 125 -63.84 -8.70 17.47
C ASP A 125 -63.33 -7.33 17.00
N TYR A 126 -63.55 -7.05 15.71
CA TYR A 126 -63.12 -5.79 15.10
C TYR A 126 -63.84 -4.55 15.69
N GLU A 127 -65.08 -4.69 16.14
CA GLU A 127 -65.80 -3.56 16.77
C GLU A 127 -65.22 -3.22 18.15
N ALA A 128 -64.90 -4.24 18.97
CA ALA A 128 -64.21 -4.02 20.23
C ALA A 128 -62.78 -3.49 20.05
N PHE A 129 -62.08 -3.96 19.01
CA PHE A 129 -60.75 -3.48 18.65
C PHE A 129 -60.77 -2.01 18.17
N LEU A 130 -61.75 -1.61 17.36
CA LEU A 130 -61.92 -0.21 16.94
C LEU A 130 -62.21 0.70 18.14
N ALA A 131 -62.98 0.24 19.13
CA ALA A 131 -63.21 0.98 20.37
C ALA A 131 -61.93 1.16 21.21
N LEU A 132 -60.98 0.23 21.13
CA LEU A 132 -59.65 0.36 21.72
C LEU A 132 -58.78 1.37 20.94
N VAL A 133 -58.84 1.36 19.60
CA VAL A 133 -58.13 2.33 18.75
C VAL A 133 -58.72 3.74 18.89
N GLU A 134 -60.02 3.89 19.09
CA GLU A 134 -60.69 5.17 19.29
C GLU A 134 -60.19 5.90 20.56
N GLN A 135 -59.72 5.16 21.57
CA GLN A 135 -59.06 5.73 22.76
C GLN A 135 -57.76 6.48 22.42
N LEU A 136 -57.10 6.17 21.29
CA LEU A 136 -55.94 6.90 20.77
C LEU A 136 -56.34 8.18 19.99
N SER A 137 -57.63 8.33 19.63
CA SER A 137 -58.14 9.43 18.80
C SER A 137 -58.77 10.56 19.61
N VAL A 138 -58.92 10.39 20.93
CA VAL A 138 -59.46 11.42 21.84
C VAL A 138 -58.39 12.48 22.09
N GLN A 139 -58.25 13.43 21.16
CA GLN A 139 -57.36 14.60 21.34
C GLN A 139 -58.11 15.92 21.56
N ASP A 140 -59.39 16.03 21.21
CA ASP A 140 -60.09 17.33 21.33
C ASP A 140 -61.34 17.25 22.21
N GLY A 141 -61.15 17.59 23.49
CA GLY A 141 -62.23 18.06 24.37
C GLY A 141 -62.38 17.31 25.68
N ALA A 142 -61.56 17.63 26.69
CA ALA A 142 -61.93 17.42 28.08
C ALA A 142 -61.26 18.45 29.00
N GLU A 143 -62.06 19.42 29.47
CA GLU A 143 -61.83 20.00 30.79
C GLU A 143 -61.96 18.87 31.84
N ASP A 144 -61.02 18.81 32.78
CA ASP A 144 -60.99 17.99 34.01
C ASP A 144 -60.64 16.48 33.95
N GLY A 145 -59.96 15.99 32.91
CA GLY A 145 -59.36 14.65 32.94
C GLY A 145 -58.42 14.34 31.79
N ALA A 146 -57.22 14.91 31.79
CA ALA A 146 -56.22 14.64 30.75
C ALA A 146 -55.64 13.22 30.93
N THR A 147 -55.94 12.31 29.99
CA THR A 147 -55.21 11.06 29.81
C THR A 147 -53.73 11.40 29.58
N SER A 148 -52.82 10.87 30.40
CA SER A 148 -51.40 11.22 30.26
C SER A 148 -50.82 10.59 28.98
N THR A 149 -49.74 11.17 28.44
CA THR A 149 -49.02 10.58 27.30
C THR A 149 -48.60 9.14 27.57
N ASP A 150 -48.28 8.80 28.83
CA ASP A 150 -47.92 7.44 29.23
C ASP A 150 -49.11 6.48 29.19
N ASP A 151 -50.32 6.96 29.51
CA ASP A 151 -51.55 6.17 29.39
C ASP A 151 -51.88 5.88 27.92
N LEU A 152 -51.70 6.86 27.01
CA LEU A 152 -51.88 6.66 25.57
C LEU A 152 -50.85 5.67 24.98
N LYS A 153 -49.60 5.71 25.46
CA LYS A 153 -48.57 4.72 25.08
C LYS A 153 -48.93 3.31 25.54
N GLU A 154 -49.60 3.16 26.69
CA GLU A 154 -50.09 1.85 27.16
C GLU A 154 -51.22 1.33 26.26
N VAL A 155 -52.18 2.18 25.90
CA VAL A 155 -53.25 1.84 24.94
C VAL A 155 -52.66 1.43 23.58
N ARG A 156 -51.64 2.14 23.07
CA ARG A 156 -50.94 1.75 21.84
C ARG A 156 -50.30 0.36 21.95
N ARG A 157 -49.66 0.06 23.09
CA ARG A 157 -49.09 -1.27 23.35
C ARG A 157 -50.16 -2.35 23.34
N GLU A 158 -51.34 -2.08 23.89
CA GLU A 158 -52.49 -2.99 23.87
C GLU A 158 -53.05 -3.20 22.45
N VAL A 159 -53.14 -2.15 21.62
CA VAL A 159 -53.52 -2.23 20.20
C VAL A 159 -52.57 -3.15 19.43
N LEU A 160 -51.26 -2.94 19.58
CA LEU A 160 -50.25 -3.77 18.91
C LEU A 160 -50.24 -5.21 19.42
N ALA A 161 -50.44 -5.43 20.72
CA ALA A 161 -50.54 -6.76 21.31
C ALA A 161 -51.75 -7.52 20.76
N THR A 162 -52.89 -6.86 20.58
CA THR A 162 -54.10 -7.44 19.98
C THR A 162 -53.86 -7.88 18.53
N LEU A 163 -53.28 -7.01 17.70
CA LEU A 163 -52.94 -7.36 16.30
C LEU A 163 -51.91 -8.50 16.21
N ALA A 164 -50.89 -8.48 17.08
CA ALA A 164 -49.90 -9.56 17.18
C ALA A 164 -50.52 -10.89 17.63
N GLY A 165 -51.54 -10.84 18.50
CA GLY A 165 -52.35 -11.99 18.90
C GLY A 165 -53.00 -12.68 17.70
N VAL A 166 -53.65 -11.91 16.82
CA VAL A 166 -54.28 -12.46 15.59
C VAL A 166 -53.24 -13.10 14.66
N VAL A 167 -52.09 -12.46 14.46
CA VAL A 167 -50.98 -13.04 13.66
C VAL A 167 -50.52 -14.37 14.26
N LYS A 168 -50.45 -14.46 15.59
CA LYS A 168 -50.10 -15.68 16.31
C LYS A 168 -51.15 -16.78 16.14
N ASP A 169 -52.44 -16.47 16.20
CA ASP A 169 -53.50 -17.46 15.97
C ASP A 169 -53.39 -18.08 14.57
N PHE A 170 -53.12 -17.28 13.54
CA PHE A 170 -52.84 -17.79 12.18
C PHE A 170 -51.56 -18.62 12.10
N LYS A 171 -50.53 -18.30 12.90
CA LYS A 171 -49.29 -19.10 13.00
C LYS A 171 -49.56 -20.47 13.62
N ASP A 172 -50.38 -20.53 14.66
CA ASP A 172 -50.75 -21.77 15.35
C ASP A 172 -51.57 -22.69 14.41
N ILE A 173 -52.49 -22.12 13.62
CA ILE A 173 -53.24 -22.85 12.58
C ILE A 173 -52.30 -23.37 11.49
N GLU A 174 -51.37 -22.53 11.00
CA GLU A 174 -50.35 -22.90 10.00
C GLU A 174 -49.50 -24.09 10.48
N ASP A 175 -48.98 -24.06 11.72
CA ASP A 175 -48.14 -25.12 12.28
C ASP A 175 -48.88 -26.46 12.40
N ARG A 176 -50.17 -26.40 12.74
CA ARG A 176 -51.03 -27.58 12.83
C ARG A 176 -51.30 -28.19 11.45
N LEU A 177 -51.64 -27.39 10.44
CA LEU A 177 -51.81 -27.84 9.05
C LEU A 177 -50.52 -28.47 8.51
N LEU A 178 -49.36 -27.87 8.82
CA LEU A 178 -48.05 -28.42 8.46
C LEU A 178 -47.77 -29.76 9.17
N GLY A 179 -48.18 -29.88 10.43
CA GLY A 179 -48.12 -31.13 11.18
C GLY A 179 -48.94 -32.23 10.52
N GLU A 180 -50.20 -31.97 10.20
CA GLU A 180 -51.10 -32.89 9.51
C GLU A 180 -50.55 -33.30 8.12
N LEU A 181 -50.02 -32.34 7.35
CA LEU A 181 -49.40 -32.58 6.05
C LEU A 181 -48.20 -33.53 6.13
N LYS A 182 -47.39 -33.45 7.20
CA LYS A 182 -46.27 -34.37 7.43
C LYS A 182 -46.75 -35.80 7.66
N PHE A 183 -47.84 -36.00 8.41
CA PHE A 183 -48.43 -37.32 8.62
C PHE A 183 -49.04 -37.89 7.34
N MET A 184 -49.75 -37.09 6.54
CA MET A 184 -50.29 -37.55 5.25
C MET A 184 -49.20 -37.92 4.25
N ARG A 185 -48.10 -37.16 4.18
CA ARG A 185 -46.94 -37.52 3.35
C ARG A 185 -46.34 -38.87 3.74
N ALA A 186 -46.29 -39.19 5.03
CA ALA A 186 -45.85 -40.51 5.48
C ALA A 186 -46.81 -41.63 5.05
N GLY A 187 -48.13 -41.38 5.10
CA GLY A 187 -49.15 -42.31 4.58
C GLY A 187 -49.06 -42.54 3.06
N TYR A 188 -48.80 -41.47 2.29
CA TYR A 188 -48.53 -41.56 0.86
C TYR A 188 -47.27 -42.37 0.53
N ASP A 189 -46.19 -42.18 1.29
CA ASP A 189 -44.95 -42.95 1.13
C ASP A 189 -45.17 -44.44 1.44
N GLU A 190 -45.96 -44.76 2.47
CA GLU A 190 -46.40 -46.13 2.78
C GLU A 190 -47.24 -46.73 1.64
N ALA A 191 -48.24 -46.00 1.13
CA ALA A 191 -49.09 -46.44 0.02
C ALA A 191 -48.26 -46.70 -1.25
N ARG A 192 -47.30 -45.82 -1.57
CA ARG A 192 -46.38 -45.97 -2.71
C ARG A 192 -45.45 -47.16 -2.53
N ALA A 193 -44.92 -47.37 -1.33
CA ALA A 193 -44.13 -48.54 -1.00
C ALA A 193 -44.95 -49.84 -1.16
N ASN A 194 -46.22 -49.84 -0.76
CA ASN A 194 -47.14 -50.97 -0.92
C ASN A 194 -47.44 -51.33 -2.38
N VAL A 195 -47.43 -50.35 -3.30
CA VAL A 195 -47.46 -50.60 -4.75
C VAL A 195 -46.15 -51.24 -5.23
N GLY A 196 -45.00 -50.70 -4.82
CA GLY A 196 -43.67 -51.24 -5.17
C GLY A 196 -43.45 -52.68 -4.68
N LEU A 197 -43.90 -52.98 -3.46
CA LEU A 197 -43.94 -54.34 -2.90
C LEU A 197 -44.85 -55.26 -3.72
N GLY A 198 -46.00 -54.76 -4.17
CA GLY A 198 -46.89 -55.51 -5.05
C GLY A 198 -46.23 -55.87 -6.40
N VAL A 199 -45.51 -54.92 -7.02
CA VAL A 199 -44.78 -55.18 -8.27
C VAL A 199 -43.68 -56.23 -8.07
N ARG A 200 -42.95 -56.14 -6.95
CA ARG A 200 -41.91 -57.13 -6.58
C ARG A 200 -42.51 -58.53 -6.36
N ASP A 201 -43.65 -58.61 -5.69
CA ASP A 201 -44.27 -59.86 -5.26
C ASP A 201 -45.16 -60.49 -6.36
N GLY A 202 -45.28 -59.84 -7.51
CA GLY A 202 -45.96 -60.39 -8.69
C GLY A 202 -47.49 -60.48 -8.59
N VAL A 203 -48.12 -59.59 -7.80
CA VAL A 203 -49.60 -59.55 -7.69
C VAL A 203 -50.27 -59.19 -9.02
N GLY A 204 -51.51 -59.65 -9.18
CA GLY A 204 -52.29 -59.45 -10.41
C GLY A 204 -52.59 -57.97 -10.71
N ALA A 205 -52.82 -57.66 -11.99
CA ALA A 205 -53.01 -56.29 -12.47
C ALA A 205 -54.16 -55.53 -11.77
N ASP A 206 -55.26 -56.22 -11.42
CA ASP A 206 -56.41 -55.61 -10.74
C ASP A 206 -56.08 -55.18 -9.30
N GLU A 207 -55.24 -55.94 -8.59
CA GLU A 207 -54.82 -55.61 -7.23
C GLU A 207 -53.78 -54.48 -7.22
N LEU A 208 -52.89 -54.45 -8.21
CA LEU A 208 -51.97 -53.32 -8.42
C LEU A 208 -52.74 -52.03 -8.75
N ALA A 209 -53.79 -52.10 -9.58
CA ALA A 209 -54.66 -50.96 -9.87
C ALA A 209 -55.40 -50.46 -8.62
N ALA A 210 -55.87 -51.36 -7.75
CA ALA A 210 -56.49 -50.99 -6.48
C ALA A 210 -55.51 -50.30 -5.52
N ARG A 211 -54.27 -50.78 -5.43
CA ARG A 211 -53.21 -50.13 -4.63
C ARG A 211 -52.78 -48.78 -5.20
N GLN A 212 -52.68 -48.67 -6.54
CA GLN A 212 -52.38 -47.41 -7.20
C GLN A 212 -53.49 -46.38 -6.99
N LYS A 213 -54.76 -46.80 -6.96
CA LYS A 213 -55.89 -45.91 -6.64
C LYS A 213 -55.75 -45.28 -5.26
N LEU A 214 -55.29 -46.03 -4.25
CA LEU A 214 -55.02 -45.49 -2.91
C LEU A 214 -53.88 -44.44 -2.93
N VAL A 215 -52.84 -44.68 -3.72
CA VAL A 215 -51.75 -43.69 -3.92
C VAL A 215 -52.28 -42.41 -4.57
N ASP A 216 -53.19 -42.54 -5.54
CA ASP A 216 -53.78 -41.40 -6.24
C ASP A 216 -54.76 -40.62 -5.33
N GLU A 217 -55.53 -41.31 -4.49
CA GLU A 217 -56.41 -40.71 -3.45
C GLU A 217 -55.59 -39.94 -2.41
N GLU A 218 -54.56 -40.55 -1.82
CA GLU A 218 -53.67 -39.88 -0.85
C GLU A 218 -52.93 -38.68 -1.46
N LYS A 219 -52.58 -38.76 -2.76
CA LYS A 219 -51.98 -37.64 -3.49
C LYS A 219 -52.94 -36.46 -3.65
N GLU A 220 -54.23 -36.74 -3.90
CA GLU A 220 -55.27 -35.73 -4.00
C GLU A 220 -55.52 -35.05 -2.64
N ASP A 221 -55.54 -35.84 -1.55
CA ASP A 221 -55.67 -35.35 -0.18
C ASP A 221 -54.49 -34.46 0.25
N ILE A 222 -53.25 -34.88 -0.05
CA ILE A 222 -52.05 -34.05 0.15
C ILE A 222 -52.16 -32.75 -0.64
N GLY A 223 -52.61 -32.81 -1.90
CA GLY A 223 -52.78 -31.63 -2.75
C GLY A 223 -53.76 -30.62 -2.17
N ARG A 224 -54.89 -31.08 -1.61
CA ARG A 224 -55.87 -30.22 -0.90
C ARG A 224 -55.26 -29.59 0.35
N GLN A 225 -54.63 -30.38 1.22
CA GLN A 225 -54.07 -29.85 2.46
C GLN A 225 -52.89 -28.90 2.22
N GLU A 226 -52.07 -29.16 1.20
CA GLU A 226 -50.99 -28.27 0.81
C GLU A 226 -51.52 -26.91 0.33
N ALA A 227 -52.63 -26.88 -0.41
CA ALA A 227 -53.31 -25.64 -0.78
C ALA A 227 -53.83 -24.88 0.45
N ASN A 228 -54.38 -25.58 1.46
CA ASN A 228 -54.82 -24.97 2.72
C ASN A 228 -53.67 -24.36 3.52
N TYR A 229 -52.59 -25.13 3.70
CA TYR A 229 -51.39 -24.64 4.36
C TYR A 229 -50.86 -23.39 3.66
N GLN A 230 -50.77 -23.40 2.33
CA GLN A 230 -50.33 -22.23 1.56
C GLN A 230 -51.27 -21.03 1.72
N ALA A 231 -52.59 -21.24 1.73
CA ALA A 231 -53.57 -20.17 1.92
C ALA A 231 -53.42 -19.49 3.29
N VAL A 232 -53.30 -20.27 4.38
CA VAL A 232 -53.12 -19.75 5.74
C VAL A 232 -51.76 -19.08 5.91
N SER A 233 -50.69 -19.70 5.39
CA SER A 233 -49.35 -19.13 5.42
C SER A 233 -49.31 -17.76 4.71
N ASN A 234 -49.94 -17.65 3.53
CA ASN A 234 -50.05 -16.40 2.79
C ASN A 234 -50.83 -15.33 3.57
N SER A 235 -51.95 -15.69 4.22
CA SER A 235 -52.70 -14.74 5.06
C SER A 235 -51.89 -14.26 6.26
N ARG A 236 -51.20 -15.16 6.98
CA ARG A 236 -50.29 -14.80 8.08
C ARG A 236 -49.19 -13.85 7.62
N ILE A 237 -48.54 -14.14 6.48
CA ILE A 237 -47.48 -13.30 5.94
C ILE A 237 -48.01 -11.90 5.62
N LYS A 238 -49.22 -11.78 5.05
CA LYS A 238 -49.87 -10.49 4.78
C LYS A 238 -50.23 -9.75 6.06
N LEU A 239 -50.84 -10.41 7.05
CA LEU A 239 -51.16 -9.82 8.35
C LEU A 239 -49.91 -9.32 9.07
N ASN A 240 -48.83 -10.12 9.08
CA ASN A 240 -47.56 -9.73 9.69
C ASN A 240 -46.89 -8.56 8.94
N ARG A 241 -47.05 -8.49 7.61
CA ARG A 241 -46.59 -7.35 6.82
C ARG A 241 -47.36 -6.08 7.18
N ILE A 242 -48.69 -6.14 7.26
CA ILE A 242 -49.53 -5.00 7.65
C ILE A 242 -49.20 -4.55 9.08
N LEU A 243 -49.00 -5.48 10.01
CA LEU A 243 -48.52 -5.17 11.37
C LEU A 243 -47.15 -4.48 11.32
N GLY A 244 -46.24 -4.96 10.48
CA GLY A 244 -44.97 -4.30 10.19
C GLY A 244 -45.14 -2.88 9.70
N ASP A 245 -46.05 -2.66 8.74
CA ASP A 245 -46.35 -1.35 8.15
C ASP A 245 -46.93 -0.38 9.21
N ILE A 246 -47.83 -0.86 10.08
CA ILE A 246 -48.40 -0.10 11.23
C ILE A 246 -47.31 0.35 12.23
N GLN A 247 -46.26 -0.46 12.38
CA GLN A 247 -45.13 -0.19 13.29
C GLN A 247 -43.98 0.58 12.63
N THR A 248 -44.09 1.00 11.37
CA THR A 248 -42.97 1.60 10.64
C THR A 248 -42.50 2.89 11.31
N ALA A 249 -43.45 3.80 11.61
CA ALA A 249 -43.14 5.09 12.22
C ALA A 249 -42.46 4.96 13.61
N GLU A 250 -42.92 4.06 14.47
CA GLU A 250 -42.29 3.82 15.78
C GLU A 250 -40.90 3.19 15.63
N LYS A 251 -40.71 2.25 14.68
CA LYS A 251 -39.43 1.59 14.47
C LYS A 251 -38.39 2.56 13.88
N ASP A 252 -38.80 3.43 12.97
CA ASP A 252 -37.90 4.42 12.38
C ASP A 252 -37.53 5.52 13.38
N ALA A 253 -38.50 6.03 14.16
CA ALA A 253 -38.21 6.99 15.23
C ALA A 253 -37.33 6.38 16.34
N GLN A 254 -37.57 5.11 16.72
CA GLN A 254 -36.71 4.41 17.69
C GLN A 254 -35.29 4.22 17.14
N ARG A 255 -35.15 3.89 15.85
CA ARG A 255 -33.83 3.79 15.20
C ARG A 255 -33.09 5.12 15.19
N GLU A 256 -33.79 6.23 14.97
CA GLU A 256 -33.22 7.57 15.00
C GLU A 256 -32.71 7.94 16.40
N LEU A 257 -33.53 7.72 17.44
CA LEU A 257 -33.11 7.91 18.83
C LEU A 257 -31.93 6.99 19.21
N ASP A 258 -31.98 5.73 18.80
CA ASP A 258 -30.88 4.80 19.05
C ASP A 258 -29.60 5.18 18.29
N ALA A 259 -29.71 5.80 17.11
CA ALA A 259 -28.57 6.32 16.37
C ALA A 259 -27.91 7.51 17.10
N VAL A 260 -28.70 8.46 17.61
CA VAL A 260 -28.20 9.59 18.43
C VAL A 260 -27.51 9.09 19.70
N LEU A 261 -28.05 8.03 20.33
CA LEU A 261 -27.52 7.48 21.58
C LEU A 261 -26.43 6.42 21.41
N ALA A 262 -26.20 5.91 20.19
CA ALA A 262 -25.36 4.73 19.96
C ALA A 262 -23.94 4.91 20.53
N ASP A 263 -23.32 6.06 20.25
CA ASP A 263 -21.95 6.32 20.68
C ASP A 263 -21.85 6.57 22.19
N LYS A 264 -22.80 7.29 22.78
CA LYS A 264 -22.91 7.47 24.23
C LYS A 264 -23.05 6.13 24.96
N LYS A 265 -23.97 5.27 24.50
CA LYS A 265 -24.18 3.91 25.04
C LYS A 265 -22.92 3.05 24.89
N ARG A 266 -22.25 3.11 23.74
CA ARG A 266 -21.00 2.38 23.48
C ARG A 266 -19.86 2.82 24.39
N LEU A 267 -19.68 4.13 24.58
CA LEU A 267 -18.67 4.65 25.50
C LEU A 267 -18.97 4.27 26.94
N GLN A 268 -20.23 4.33 27.37
CA GLN A 268 -20.66 3.90 28.71
C GLN A 268 -20.40 2.42 28.95
N ALA A 269 -20.73 1.57 27.99
CA ALA A 269 -20.42 0.15 28.04
C ALA A 269 -18.90 -0.10 28.11
N ALA A 270 -18.10 0.61 27.30
CA ALA A 270 -16.64 0.49 27.33
C ALA A 270 -16.05 0.86 28.70
N VAL A 271 -16.54 1.95 29.32
CA VAL A 271 -16.13 2.34 30.68
C VAL A 271 -16.55 1.28 31.69
N SER A 272 -17.81 0.81 31.67
CA SER A 272 -18.28 -0.18 32.65
C SER A 272 -17.59 -1.53 32.54
N ASP A 273 -17.30 -1.97 31.32
CA ASP A 273 -16.68 -3.28 31.07
C ASP A 273 -15.21 -3.30 31.50
N LEU A 274 -14.49 -2.20 31.22
CA LEU A 274 -13.08 -2.05 31.56
C LEU A 274 -12.86 -1.61 33.00
N HIS A 275 -13.86 -1.00 33.66
CA HIS A 275 -13.74 -0.55 35.04
C HIS A 275 -13.37 -1.72 35.96
N SER A 276 -12.32 -1.50 36.73
CA SER A 276 -11.83 -2.45 37.73
C SER A 276 -11.58 -1.72 39.05
N SER A 277 -12.40 -2.05 40.04
CA SER A 277 -12.30 -1.51 41.40
C SER A 277 -12.03 -2.65 42.40
N PHE A 278 -11.59 -2.29 43.61
CA PHE A 278 -11.51 -3.25 44.72
C PHE A 278 -12.90 -3.52 45.34
N LEU A 279 -13.86 -2.60 45.21
CA LEU A 279 -15.19 -2.73 45.79
C LEU A 279 -16.20 -2.19 44.77
N ASP A 280 -17.00 -3.08 44.20
CA ASP A 280 -18.14 -2.72 43.36
C ASP A 280 -19.43 -3.03 44.13
N GLY A 281 -20.15 -1.98 44.55
CA GLY A 281 -21.43 -2.13 45.26
C GLY A 281 -21.36 -2.91 46.58
N GLY A 282 -20.18 -2.96 47.23
CA GLY A 282 -19.97 -3.69 48.49
C GLY A 282 -19.50 -5.15 48.35
N LEU A 283 -19.36 -5.66 47.12
CA LEU A 283 -18.74 -6.96 46.82
C LEU A 283 -17.29 -6.78 46.30
N PRO A 284 -16.43 -7.82 46.38
CA PRO A 284 -15.07 -7.76 45.83
C PRO A 284 -15.11 -7.50 44.32
N GLY A 285 -14.58 -6.36 43.88
CA GLY A 285 -14.54 -5.97 42.46
C GLY A 285 -13.42 -6.66 41.67
N LYS A 286 -13.36 -6.42 40.35
CA LYS A 286 -12.44 -7.11 39.41
C LYS A 286 -10.95 -6.98 39.79
N ARG A 287 -10.52 -5.92 40.51
CA ARG A 287 -9.12 -5.77 40.95
C ARG A 287 -8.67 -6.84 41.95
N TRP A 288 -9.58 -7.48 42.68
CA TRP A 288 -9.20 -8.60 43.55
C TRP A 288 -8.64 -9.79 42.78
N LEU A 289 -9.12 -9.98 41.55
CA LEU A 289 -8.65 -11.03 40.65
C LEU A 289 -7.26 -10.73 40.06
N GLU A 290 -6.69 -9.55 40.31
CA GLU A 290 -5.32 -9.21 39.88
C GLU A 290 -4.27 -9.53 40.96
N LEU A 291 -4.69 -9.95 42.17
CA LEU A 291 -3.76 -10.27 43.25
C LEU A 291 -3.04 -11.61 43.01
N PRO A 292 -1.82 -11.80 43.54
CA PRO A 292 -1.13 -13.08 43.47
C PRO A 292 -2.02 -14.24 43.93
N VAL A 293 -1.92 -15.39 43.25
CA VAL A 293 -2.77 -16.58 43.44
C VAL A 293 -4.20 -16.44 42.89
N LEU A 294 -4.90 -15.33 43.14
CA LEU A 294 -6.27 -15.11 42.64
C LEU A 294 -6.31 -14.88 41.11
N ASP A 295 -5.23 -14.33 40.56
CA ASP A 295 -4.95 -14.16 39.13
C ASP A 295 -5.15 -15.45 38.30
N ALA A 296 -4.93 -16.63 38.91
CA ALA A 296 -5.12 -17.91 38.23
C ALA A 296 -6.60 -18.26 37.97
N PHE A 297 -7.54 -17.66 38.69
CA PHE A 297 -8.97 -18.02 38.70
C PHE A 297 -9.85 -17.01 37.95
N ASN A 298 -9.38 -16.52 36.80
CA ASN A 298 -10.03 -15.56 35.89
C ASN A 298 -9.55 -14.10 36.02
N SER A 299 -8.24 -13.87 35.91
CA SER A 299 -7.67 -12.52 35.83
C SER A 299 -8.25 -11.68 34.68
N PRO A 300 -8.45 -10.36 34.86
CA PRO A 300 -8.73 -9.46 33.75
C PRO A 300 -7.51 -9.21 32.84
N LEU A 301 -6.29 -9.52 33.30
CA LEU A 301 -5.05 -9.40 32.52
C LEU A 301 -4.64 -10.78 32.01
N LYS A 302 -4.55 -10.95 30.69
CA LYS A 302 -4.25 -12.26 30.07
C LYS A 302 -3.29 -12.10 28.90
N ILE A 303 -2.40 -13.08 28.76
CA ILE A 303 -1.56 -13.21 27.56
C ILE A 303 -2.45 -13.55 26.38
N GLU A 304 -2.37 -12.75 25.33
CA GLU A 304 -3.05 -13.02 24.08
C GLU A 304 -2.13 -13.83 23.18
N ASN A 305 -2.67 -14.92 22.64
CA ASN A 305 -1.94 -15.80 21.75
C ASN A 305 -2.63 -15.77 20.37
N LYS A 306 -1.89 -15.34 19.36
CA LYS A 306 -2.33 -15.36 17.96
C LYS A 306 -1.47 -16.36 17.18
N TRP A 307 -2.11 -17.04 16.25
CA TRP A 307 -1.47 -18.04 15.39
C TRP A 307 -1.91 -17.76 13.97
N SER A 308 -0.99 -17.44 13.07
CA SER A 308 -1.34 -17.27 11.66
C SER A 308 -1.54 -18.63 10.99
N ASP A 309 -2.65 -18.83 10.30
CA ASP A 309 -2.88 -20.04 9.50
C ASP A 309 -2.05 -19.96 8.20
N ASP A 310 -1.46 -21.07 7.76
CA ASP A 310 -0.67 -21.22 6.52
C ASP A 310 0.56 -20.29 6.33
N LEU A 311 0.91 -19.51 7.36
CA LEU A 311 2.07 -18.63 7.38
C LEU A 311 3.13 -19.18 8.34
N GLU A 312 4.05 -19.96 7.79
CA GLU A 312 5.10 -20.65 8.52
C GLU A 312 6.44 -19.88 8.49
N GLN A 313 7.33 -20.23 9.40
CA GLN A 313 8.69 -19.71 9.53
C GLN A 313 9.68 -20.87 9.55
N ASN A 314 10.79 -20.74 8.82
CA ASN A 314 11.80 -21.80 8.72
C ASN A 314 12.81 -21.71 9.86
N TYR A 315 12.85 -22.71 10.73
CA TYR A 315 13.89 -22.84 11.76
C TYR A 315 14.97 -23.83 11.35
N ASN A 316 15.79 -23.44 10.37
CA ASN A 316 16.96 -24.17 9.82
C ASN A 316 16.73 -25.62 9.33
N PHE A 317 15.60 -26.28 9.65
CA PHE A 317 15.30 -27.69 9.34
C PHE A 317 13.80 -28.03 9.33
N SER A 318 12.92 -27.10 9.71
CA SER A 318 11.48 -27.34 9.79
C SER A 318 10.73 -26.03 9.64
N MET A 319 9.67 -26.07 8.85
CA MET A 319 8.67 -25.01 8.82
C MET A 319 7.78 -25.15 10.05
N VAL A 320 7.66 -24.07 10.81
CA VAL A 320 6.85 -24.01 12.03
C VAL A 320 5.84 -22.89 11.87
N ARG A 321 4.60 -23.15 12.23
CA ARG A 321 3.54 -22.14 12.26
C ARG A 321 3.98 -20.93 13.11
N ARG A 322 3.82 -19.71 12.57
CA ARG A 322 4.17 -18.49 13.31
C ARG A 322 3.24 -18.32 14.51
N PHE A 323 3.85 -17.90 15.61
CA PHE A 323 3.22 -17.70 16.90
C PHE A 323 3.50 -16.28 17.38
N ASP A 324 2.48 -15.63 17.94
CA ASP A 324 2.53 -14.21 18.26
C ASP A 324 1.81 -13.88 19.57
N ARG A 325 2.46 -13.07 20.41
CA ARG A 325 1.95 -12.50 21.66
C ARG A 325 2.12 -10.98 21.73
N CYS A 326 2.46 -10.33 20.63
CA CYS A 326 2.70 -8.89 20.55
C CYS A 326 1.45 -8.11 20.99
N THR A 327 0.27 -8.63 20.67
CA THR A 327 -1.02 -8.05 21.06
C THR A 327 -1.20 -7.99 22.57
N THR A 328 -0.49 -8.82 23.34
CA THR A 328 -0.47 -8.75 24.82
C THR A 328 -0.07 -7.38 25.33
N CYS A 329 0.94 -6.73 24.72
CA CYS A 329 1.37 -5.38 25.11
C CYS A 329 0.76 -4.29 24.20
N HIS A 330 0.55 -4.57 22.92
CA HIS A 330 0.03 -3.63 21.91
C HIS A 330 -1.51 -3.64 21.81
N GLN A 331 -2.19 -3.61 22.96
CA GLN A 331 -3.65 -3.76 23.07
C GLN A 331 -4.47 -2.68 22.32
N MET A 332 -3.86 -1.53 22.02
CA MET A 332 -4.55 -0.43 21.33
C MET A 332 -4.47 -0.48 19.80
N MET A 333 -3.69 -1.40 19.24
CA MET A 333 -3.35 -1.37 17.82
C MET A 333 -4.57 -1.44 16.88
N GLU A 334 -5.65 -2.11 17.27
CA GLU A 334 -6.89 -2.25 16.47
C GLU A 334 -7.94 -1.17 16.76
N LYS A 335 -7.69 -0.28 17.74
CA LYS A 335 -8.68 0.72 18.14
C LYS A 335 -8.82 1.78 17.06
N SER A 336 -10.01 1.90 16.49
CA SER A 336 -10.36 2.97 15.58
C SER A 336 -10.97 4.17 16.31
N LEU A 337 -11.05 5.30 15.63
CA LEU A 337 -11.79 6.45 16.12
C LEU A 337 -13.29 6.10 16.17
N PRO A 338 -14.04 6.59 17.17
CA PRO A 338 -15.49 6.49 17.16
C PRO A 338 -16.10 7.00 15.84
N GLY A 339 -17.05 6.25 15.26
CA GLY A 339 -17.68 6.63 13.98
C GLY A 339 -16.88 6.26 12.73
N GLU A 340 -15.57 6.07 12.84
CA GLU A 340 -14.67 5.85 11.70
C GLU A 340 -13.90 4.54 11.84
N ALA A 341 -14.17 3.57 10.96
CA ALA A 341 -13.62 2.21 11.10
C ALA A 341 -12.13 2.10 10.72
N THR A 342 -11.64 2.99 9.87
CA THR A 342 -10.28 2.96 9.31
C THR A 342 -9.34 4.00 9.93
N GLU A 343 -9.88 4.94 10.69
CA GLU A 343 -9.10 6.00 11.31
C GLU A 343 -8.55 5.54 12.66
N PRO A 344 -7.24 5.70 12.93
CA PRO A 344 -6.63 5.28 14.18
C PRO A 344 -7.20 6.07 15.36
N GLY A 345 -7.64 5.33 16.38
CA GLY A 345 -8.18 5.91 17.61
C GLY A 345 -7.12 6.58 18.50
N PHE A 346 -5.89 6.08 18.46
CA PHE A 346 -4.73 6.61 19.18
C PHE A 346 -3.53 6.74 18.24
N VAL A 347 -3.24 7.96 17.78
CA VAL A 347 -2.10 8.20 16.86
C VAL A 347 -0.76 8.15 17.60
N SER A 348 0.33 7.96 16.85
CA SER A 348 1.69 8.02 17.39
C SER A 348 2.05 9.43 17.85
N GLU A 349 2.74 9.51 18.98
CA GLU A 349 3.27 10.74 19.55
C GLU A 349 4.08 11.57 18.53
N ARG A 350 3.67 12.83 18.33
CA ARG A 350 4.37 13.82 17.50
C ARG A 350 4.08 15.24 17.96
N LEU A 351 4.94 16.18 17.58
CA LEU A 351 4.68 17.60 17.74
C LEU A 351 3.95 18.13 16.50
N VAL A 352 2.90 18.92 16.72
CA VAL A 352 2.07 19.56 15.69
C VAL A 352 1.93 21.03 16.07
N GLN A 353 2.02 21.92 15.08
CA GLN A 353 1.69 23.33 15.26
C GLN A 353 0.24 23.58 14.83
N ILE A 354 -0.54 24.17 15.73
CA ILE A 354 -1.96 24.43 15.52
C ILE A 354 -2.22 25.92 15.65
N GLU A 355 -2.81 26.51 14.63
CA GLU A 355 -3.32 27.87 14.60
C GLU A 355 -4.74 27.90 15.17
N LEU A 356 -4.84 28.36 16.41
CA LEU A 356 -6.11 28.50 17.11
C LEU A 356 -6.70 29.89 16.82
N PRO A 357 -7.88 30.01 16.18
CA PRO A 357 -8.53 31.29 15.97
C PRO A 357 -8.94 31.94 17.28
N ILE A 358 -8.70 33.25 17.40
CA ILE A 358 -9.04 34.05 18.58
C ILE A 358 -10.43 34.67 18.35
N PRO A 359 -11.47 34.22 19.06
CA PRO A 359 -12.82 34.74 18.89
C PRO A 359 -12.96 36.19 19.41
N LEU A 360 -13.73 37.00 18.70
CA LEU A 360 -14.06 38.39 19.03
C LEU A 360 -15.15 38.47 20.12
N VAL A 361 -14.96 37.82 21.27
CA VAL A 361 -15.91 37.88 22.39
C VAL A 361 -15.35 38.72 23.52
N ALA A 362 -16.02 39.83 23.83
CA ALA A 362 -15.70 40.73 24.92
C ALA A 362 -16.68 40.52 26.07
N GLU A 363 -16.29 39.74 27.08
CA GLU A 363 -16.81 39.88 28.44
C GLU A 363 -15.95 39.10 29.45
N THR A 364 -15.26 39.82 30.32
CA THR A 364 -14.64 39.26 31.54
C THR A 364 -15.57 39.62 32.70
N ALA A 365 -16.61 38.82 32.91
CA ALA A 365 -17.42 38.95 34.13
C ALA A 365 -16.54 38.60 35.35
N GLU A 366 -16.77 39.23 36.50
CA GLU A 366 -16.15 38.80 37.76
C GLU A 366 -16.70 37.41 38.15
N PRO A 367 -15.92 36.55 38.85
CA PRO A 367 -16.38 35.25 39.29
C PRO A 367 -17.68 35.36 40.11
N ALA A 368 -18.63 34.46 39.84
CA ALA A 368 -19.86 34.36 40.63
C ALA A 368 -19.56 34.06 42.11
N GLU A 369 -20.46 34.47 43.00
CA GLU A 369 -20.28 34.35 44.45
C GLU A 369 -20.06 32.88 44.87
N GLY A 370 -18.87 32.56 45.39
CA GLY A 370 -18.48 31.18 45.79
C GLY A 370 -17.61 30.41 44.79
N VAL A 371 -17.36 30.94 43.59
CA VAL A 371 -16.49 30.32 42.57
C VAL A 371 -15.07 30.87 42.66
N GLY A 372 -14.06 29.99 42.68
CA GLY A 372 -12.65 30.41 42.71
C GLY A 372 -12.18 31.03 41.39
N TYR A 373 -11.21 31.94 41.43
CA TYR A 373 -10.67 32.60 40.23
C TYR A 373 -10.09 31.63 39.18
N GLU A 374 -9.54 30.49 39.60
CA GLU A 374 -9.01 29.46 38.70
C GLU A 374 -10.14 28.72 37.98
N GLU A 375 -11.15 28.26 38.73
CA GLU A 375 -12.36 27.62 38.20
C GLU A 375 -13.10 28.55 37.22
N HIS A 376 -13.22 29.83 37.57
CA HIS A 376 -13.83 30.83 36.69
C HIS A 376 -13.07 30.98 35.37
N ARG A 377 -11.73 30.99 35.36
CA ARG A 377 -10.95 31.05 34.11
C ARG A 377 -11.08 29.79 33.27
N GLN A 378 -11.18 28.62 33.89
CA GLN A 378 -11.43 27.36 33.19
C GLN A 378 -12.81 27.35 32.53
N ASN A 379 -13.83 27.88 33.20
CA ASN A 379 -15.17 28.02 32.61
C ASN A 379 -15.16 29.01 31.43
N LEU A 380 -14.46 30.15 31.55
CA LEU A 380 -14.35 31.12 30.46
C LEU A 380 -13.68 30.55 29.20
N ILE A 381 -12.59 29.76 29.33
CA ILE A 381 -11.99 29.14 28.14
C ILE A 381 -12.86 28.04 27.54
N ALA A 382 -13.66 27.35 28.37
CA ALA A 382 -14.64 26.38 27.88
C ALA A 382 -15.72 27.10 27.06
N ASP A 383 -16.24 28.24 27.54
CA ASP A 383 -17.28 28.99 26.85
C ASP A 383 -16.77 29.71 25.58
N ILE A 384 -15.56 30.29 25.63
CA ILE A 384 -15.00 31.11 24.54
C ILE A 384 -14.35 30.23 23.47
N TYR A 385 -13.45 29.34 23.87
CA TYR A 385 -12.66 28.52 22.94
C TYR A 385 -13.21 27.10 22.76
N GLY A 386 -14.12 26.64 23.63
CA GLY A 386 -14.61 25.25 23.61
C GLY A 386 -13.68 24.25 24.26
N LEU A 387 -12.80 24.67 25.18
CA LEU A 387 -11.74 23.83 25.76
C LEU A 387 -11.90 23.60 27.25
N ARG A 388 -11.76 22.34 27.70
CA ARG A 388 -11.46 22.04 29.12
C ARG A 388 -10.10 21.39 29.24
N LEU A 389 -9.36 21.82 30.26
CA LEU A 389 -7.98 21.42 30.49
C LEU A 389 -7.85 20.68 31.81
N VAL A 390 -6.94 19.72 31.84
CA VAL A 390 -6.59 18.95 33.04
C VAL A 390 -5.07 18.96 33.27
N PRO A 391 -4.62 18.88 34.53
CA PRO A 391 -3.20 18.96 34.88
C PRO A 391 -2.42 17.66 34.67
N ASN A 392 -3.07 16.57 34.25
CA ASN A 392 -2.44 15.30 33.97
C ASN A 392 -2.91 14.75 32.62
N GLY A 393 -1.97 14.35 31.77
CA GLY A 393 -2.27 13.66 30.50
C GLY A 393 -2.67 12.20 30.69
N LEU A 394 -3.02 11.53 29.60
CA LEU A 394 -3.38 10.10 29.57
C LEU A 394 -2.25 9.18 30.08
N MET A 395 -1.00 9.62 29.92
CA MET A 395 0.17 8.91 30.41
C MET A 395 0.41 9.08 31.92
N GLY A 396 -0.35 9.95 32.60
CA GLY A 396 -0.18 10.25 34.02
C GLY A 396 0.95 11.25 34.32
N ASP A 397 1.55 11.81 33.27
CA ASP A 397 2.54 12.87 33.38
C ASP A 397 1.85 14.19 33.78
N LYS A 398 2.53 15.01 34.58
CA LYS A 398 2.07 16.36 34.95
C LYS A 398 2.24 17.30 33.77
N VAL A 399 1.24 17.34 32.90
CA VAL A 399 1.21 18.13 31.66
C VAL A 399 -0.17 18.72 31.46
N VAL A 400 -0.27 19.82 30.70
CA VAL A 400 -1.55 20.44 30.38
C VAL A 400 -2.19 19.69 29.22
N ALA A 401 -3.19 18.86 29.52
CA ALA A 401 -3.89 18.05 28.53
C ALA A 401 -5.31 18.55 28.30
N VAL A 402 -5.79 18.36 27.07
CA VAL A 402 -7.17 18.67 26.65
C VAL A 402 -8.06 17.49 27.03
N SER A 403 -9.07 17.73 27.88
CA SER A 403 -10.03 16.69 28.29
C SER A 403 -11.37 16.78 27.58
N PHE A 404 -11.62 17.88 26.87
CA PHE A 404 -12.88 18.12 26.15
C PHE A 404 -12.66 19.20 25.11
N VAL A 405 -13.25 19.00 23.92
CA VAL A 405 -13.32 19.97 22.83
C VAL A 405 -14.76 20.07 22.36
N GLU A 406 -15.34 21.26 22.33
CA GLU A 406 -16.69 21.48 21.81
C GLU A 406 -16.67 21.59 20.27
N PRO A 407 -17.41 20.75 19.51
CA PRO A 407 -17.32 20.70 18.04
C PRO A 407 -17.63 22.00 17.31
N SER A 408 -18.48 22.87 17.88
CA SER A 408 -18.93 24.13 17.25
C SER A 408 -18.03 25.33 17.56
N LYS A 409 -16.98 25.15 18.36
CA LYS A 409 -16.15 26.23 18.93
C LYS A 409 -14.77 26.34 18.27
N PRO A 410 -14.07 27.49 18.47
CA PRO A 410 -12.77 27.77 17.86
C PRO A 410 -11.71 26.66 17.98
N ALA A 411 -11.68 25.94 19.10
CA ALA A 411 -10.71 24.86 19.30
C ALA A 411 -10.87 23.67 18.34
N ALA A 412 -12.11 23.28 18.04
CA ALA A 412 -12.38 22.23 17.06
C ALA A 412 -12.08 22.69 15.62
N GLN A 413 -12.17 24.00 15.37
CA GLN A 413 -11.96 24.62 14.06
C GLN A 413 -10.52 25.08 13.81
N ALA A 414 -9.63 24.91 14.78
CA ALA A 414 -8.23 25.32 14.68
C ALA A 414 -7.55 24.63 13.49
N GLN A 415 -6.68 25.32 12.77
CA GLN A 415 -6.01 24.75 11.60
C GLN A 415 -4.63 24.26 11.98
N VAL A 416 -4.16 23.21 11.31
CA VAL A 416 -2.76 22.79 11.45
C VAL A 416 -1.95 23.71 10.57
N ALA A 417 -0.91 24.35 11.12
CA ALA A 417 0.00 25.15 10.33
C ALA A 417 0.67 24.21 9.32
N THR A 418 0.42 24.42 8.02
CA THR A 418 1.03 23.62 6.95
C THR A 418 2.54 23.88 6.97
N GLU A 419 3.33 22.85 7.27
CA GLU A 419 4.72 22.84 6.81
C GLU A 419 4.67 22.70 5.28
N ASP A 420 5.37 23.59 4.58
CA ASP A 420 5.52 23.55 3.13
C ASP A 420 5.82 22.13 2.65
N GLU A 421 5.08 21.70 1.62
CA GLU A 421 5.44 20.52 0.83
C GLU A 421 6.85 20.69 0.26
N GLU A 422 7.66 19.64 0.39
CA GLU A 422 8.91 19.45 -0.35
C GLU A 422 9.99 20.56 -0.26
N GLN A 423 10.87 20.42 0.74
CA GLN A 423 12.29 20.44 0.41
C GLN A 423 12.87 19.07 0.78
N LEU A 424 13.01 18.22 -0.23
CA LEU A 424 13.94 17.10 -0.20
C LEU A 424 15.31 17.67 0.19
N ALA A 425 15.67 17.50 1.46
CA ALA A 425 17.01 17.80 1.94
C ALA A 425 18.02 17.14 1.00
N ASP A 426 19.00 17.92 0.56
CA ASP A 426 20.18 17.47 -0.18
C ASP A 426 20.68 16.14 0.41
N PRO A 427 21.03 15.11 -0.40
CA PRO A 427 21.68 13.90 0.10
C PRO A 427 22.84 14.16 1.08
N GLY A 428 23.54 15.30 0.92
CA GLY A 428 24.54 15.80 1.87
C GLY A 428 23.99 16.28 3.22
N GLU A 429 22.81 16.89 3.25
CA GLU A 429 22.10 17.30 4.48
C GLU A 429 21.46 16.12 5.20
N ILE A 430 20.96 15.09 4.49
CA ILE A 430 20.47 13.85 5.10
C ILE A 430 21.61 13.14 5.84
N ALA A 431 22.80 13.06 5.23
CA ALA A 431 24.00 12.53 5.87
C ALA A 431 24.45 13.40 7.07
N GLY A 432 24.32 14.72 6.97
CA GLY A 432 24.63 15.68 8.04
C GLY A 432 23.65 15.68 9.21
N ALA A 433 22.36 15.49 8.96
CA ALA A 433 21.29 15.43 9.96
C ALA A 433 21.32 14.11 10.74
N MET A 434 21.65 13.00 10.07
CA MET A 434 21.92 11.69 10.70
C MET A 434 23.07 11.75 11.72
N LEU A 435 24.00 12.70 11.58
CA LEU A 435 25.14 12.89 12.48
C LEU A 435 24.89 13.87 13.62
N LYS A 436 23.80 14.67 13.60
CA LYS A 436 23.62 15.83 14.50
C LYS A 436 22.45 15.77 15.48
N SER A 437 21.50 14.83 15.37
CA SER A 437 20.40 14.78 16.36
C SER A 437 20.87 14.15 17.68
N THR A 438 20.76 14.88 18.79
CA THR A 438 21.17 14.42 20.14
C THR A 438 19.98 14.27 21.10
N GLY A 439 18.75 14.18 20.58
CA GLY A 439 17.53 14.00 21.37
C GLY A 439 16.75 12.77 20.90
N SER A 440 16.03 12.12 21.82
CA SER A 440 15.12 11.00 21.57
C SER A 440 13.84 11.39 20.80
N VAL A 441 13.97 12.36 19.91
CA VAL A 441 12.94 12.74 18.95
C VAL A 441 13.55 12.38 17.61
N SER A 442 13.06 11.27 17.03
CA SER A 442 13.35 10.92 15.65
C SER A 442 13.18 12.19 14.81
N PRO A 443 14.20 12.67 14.08
CA PRO A 443 14.00 13.79 13.18
C PRO A 443 12.88 13.35 12.24
N VAL A 444 11.77 14.08 12.32
CA VAL A 444 10.53 13.81 11.61
C VAL A 444 10.88 13.53 10.15
N SER A 445 10.86 12.26 9.75
CA SER A 445 10.77 11.97 8.32
C SER A 445 9.39 12.45 7.91
N ALA A 446 9.34 13.50 7.11
CA ALA A 446 8.14 14.12 6.57
C ALA A 446 7.33 13.21 5.61
N ASN A 447 7.33 11.90 5.81
CA ASN A 447 6.56 10.93 5.03
C ASN A 447 5.44 10.24 5.84
N SER A 448 5.13 10.72 7.05
CA SER A 448 3.89 10.38 7.77
C SER A 448 3.01 11.59 8.09
N LEU A 449 3.34 12.75 7.49
CA LEU A 449 2.66 14.02 7.68
C LEU A 449 1.54 14.15 6.64
N GLN A 450 0.36 13.58 6.93
CA GLN A 450 -0.96 14.12 6.52
C GLN A 450 -2.08 13.13 6.88
N ARG A 451 -1.87 11.83 6.68
CA ARG A 451 -2.97 10.84 6.61
C ARG A 451 -3.92 10.78 7.83
N HIS A 452 -3.47 11.20 9.01
CA HIS A 452 -4.30 11.26 10.24
C HIS A 452 -4.13 12.57 11.02
N THR A 453 -3.60 13.62 10.38
CA THR A 453 -3.52 14.94 11.02
C THR A 453 -4.86 15.63 10.84
N ARG A 454 -5.79 15.36 11.77
CA ARG A 454 -7.09 16.03 11.76
C ARG A 454 -6.94 17.50 12.16
N HIS A 455 -7.77 18.33 11.55
CA HIS A 455 -7.93 19.73 11.95
C HIS A 455 -8.44 19.81 13.39
N GLY A 456 -8.16 20.93 14.04
CA GLY A 456 -8.60 21.23 15.40
C GLY A 456 -7.67 20.67 16.47
N LEU A 457 -7.93 21.07 17.71
CA LEU A 457 -7.46 20.40 18.90
C LEU A 457 -8.29 19.14 19.15
N GLU A 458 -7.65 18.08 19.64
CA GLU A 458 -8.29 16.81 19.96
C GLU A 458 -8.27 16.52 21.46
N VAL A 459 -9.25 15.75 21.94
CA VAL A 459 -9.20 15.20 23.30
C VAL A 459 -7.95 14.31 23.44
N GLY A 460 -7.17 14.58 24.49
CA GLY A 460 -5.89 13.94 24.75
C GLY A 460 -4.67 14.71 24.26
N ASP A 461 -4.85 15.78 23.46
CA ASP A 461 -3.75 16.65 23.06
C ASP A 461 -3.07 17.29 24.29
N VAL A 462 -1.75 17.36 24.26
CA VAL A 462 -0.94 18.00 25.31
C VAL A 462 -0.41 19.32 24.77
N ILE A 463 -0.80 20.44 25.40
CA ILE A 463 -0.37 21.78 24.97
C ILE A 463 0.98 22.07 25.63
N VAL A 464 2.02 22.17 24.80
CA VAL A 464 3.42 22.36 25.23
C VAL A 464 3.73 23.85 25.35
N SER A 465 3.34 24.65 24.35
CA SER A 465 3.59 26.09 24.32
C SER A 465 2.55 26.87 23.53
N VAL A 466 2.47 28.17 23.83
CA VAL A 466 1.66 29.18 23.12
C VAL A 466 2.59 30.27 22.64
N ASP A 467 2.66 30.51 21.33
CA ASP A 467 3.61 31.41 20.67
C ASP A 467 5.06 31.17 21.15
N GLY A 468 5.49 29.90 21.13
CA GLY A 468 6.83 29.47 21.55
C GLY A 468 7.12 29.56 23.05
N ASN A 469 6.16 29.96 23.89
CA ASN A 469 6.34 30.03 25.34
C ASN A 469 5.71 28.82 26.04
N VAL A 470 6.53 28.10 26.80
CA VAL A 470 6.14 26.87 27.50
C VAL A 470 5.03 27.12 28.52
N VAL A 471 4.10 26.18 28.64
CA VAL A 471 3.02 26.22 29.61
C VAL A 471 3.03 24.96 30.49
N GLU A 472 3.01 25.17 31.81
CA GLU A 472 3.16 24.09 32.79
C GLU A 472 1.86 23.74 33.54
N THR A 473 0.89 24.66 33.59
CA THR A 473 -0.37 24.45 34.32
C THR A 473 -1.60 24.88 33.50
N PRO A 474 -2.77 24.23 33.70
CA PRO A 474 -4.01 24.62 33.04
C PRO A 474 -4.40 26.09 33.27
N ASP A 475 -4.18 26.60 34.48
CA ASP A 475 -4.45 27.99 34.83
C ASP A 475 -3.54 28.98 34.09
N ALA A 476 -2.24 28.65 33.94
CA ALA A 476 -1.31 29.47 33.19
C ALA A 476 -1.68 29.55 31.71
N LEU A 477 -2.15 28.42 31.13
CA LEU A 477 -2.66 28.38 29.77
C LEU A 477 -3.89 29.28 29.62
N ALA A 478 -4.89 29.10 30.49
CA ALA A 478 -6.13 29.86 30.46
C ALA A 478 -5.87 31.36 30.58
N ARG A 479 -5.03 31.79 31.54
CA ARG A 479 -4.63 33.20 31.68
C ARG A 479 -3.99 33.77 30.43
N ARG A 480 -3.22 32.97 29.70
CA ARG A 480 -2.53 33.41 28.49
C ARG A 480 -3.51 33.57 27.33
N LEU A 481 -4.34 32.55 27.06
CA LEU A 481 -5.34 32.60 25.99
C LEU A 481 -6.37 33.73 26.19
N LEU A 482 -6.76 34.01 27.44
CA LEU A 482 -7.69 35.08 27.78
C LEU A 482 -7.05 36.49 27.73
N LYS A 483 -5.72 36.60 27.75
CA LYS A 483 -5.01 37.88 27.69
C LYS A 483 -4.78 38.35 26.24
N ILE A 484 -4.77 37.41 25.29
CA ILE A 484 -4.55 37.72 23.88
C ILE A 484 -5.76 38.52 23.38
N ARG A 485 -5.53 39.73 22.90
CA ARG A 485 -6.54 40.59 22.30
C ARG A 485 -6.13 40.93 20.88
N PRO A 486 -7.05 40.85 19.90
CA PRO A 486 -6.81 41.39 18.56
C PRO A 486 -6.49 42.88 18.63
N ASP A 487 -5.28 43.28 18.25
CA ASP A 487 -4.96 44.68 17.98
C ASP A 487 -5.31 44.97 16.51
N ALA A 488 -6.54 45.47 16.29
CA ALA A 488 -7.11 45.95 15.03
C ALA A 488 -7.59 44.89 14.00
N TYR A 489 -8.71 45.23 13.36
CA TYR A 489 -9.22 44.59 12.15
C TYR A 489 -8.20 44.78 11.03
N LEU A 490 -7.61 43.69 10.54
CA LEU A 490 -6.94 43.68 9.24
C LEU A 490 -7.92 43.05 8.24
N GLU A 491 -8.24 43.79 7.19
CA GLU A 491 -9.01 43.29 6.04
C GLU A 491 -8.00 42.80 5.00
N ASP A 492 -8.26 41.63 4.41
CA ASP A 492 -7.50 41.17 3.25
C ASP A 492 -7.75 42.12 2.06
N GLU A 493 -6.68 42.74 1.52
CA GLU A 493 -6.77 43.75 0.46
C GLU A 493 -7.34 43.22 -0.87
N LEU A 494 -7.40 41.89 -1.06
CA LEU A 494 -7.90 41.22 -2.27
C LEU A 494 -9.31 40.64 -2.09
N THR A 495 -9.62 40.07 -0.92
CA THR A 495 -10.89 39.35 -0.68
C THR A 495 -11.92 40.13 0.13
N PHE A 496 -11.51 41.21 0.81
CA PHE A 496 -12.35 41.98 1.75
C PHE A 496 -12.95 41.14 2.90
N GLU A 497 -12.39 39.95 3.17
CA GLU A 497 -12.79 39.12 4.30
C GLU A 497 -12.02 39.54 5.58
N PRO A 498 -12.66 39.47 6.77
CA PRO A 498 -12.01 39.80 8.03
C PRO A 498 -10.95 38.75 8.39
N ILE A 499 -9.70 39.17 8.56
CA ILE A 499 -8.62 38.29 9.03
C ILE A 499 -8.87 37.99 10.51
N VAL A 500 -9.22 36.74 10.82
CA VAL A 500 -9.33 36.26 12.20
C VAL A 500 -7.91 36.04 12.73
N PRO A 501 -7.45 36.78 13.75
CA PRO A 501 -6.13 36.55 14.29
C PRO A 501 -6.06 35.16 14.93
N THR A 502 -4.96 34.45 14.69
CA THR A 502 -4.70 33.14 15.25
C THR A 502 -3.57 33.20 16.28
N VAL A 503 -3.55 32.25 17.20
CA VAL A 503 -2.44 31.99 18.11
C VAL A 503 -1.81 30.64 17.79
N THR A 504 -0.48 30.56 17.77
CA THR A 504 0.21 29.31 17.45
C THR A 504 0.39 28.48 18.71
N LEU A 505 -0.26 27.32 18.75
CA LEU A 505 -0.11 26.30 19.78
C LEU A 505 0.88 25.24 19.31
N THR A 506 1.88 24.93 20.13
CA THR A 506 2.69 23.73 19.95
C THR A 506 2.06 22.61 20.76
N VAL A 507 1.56 21.60 20.07
CA VAL A 507 0.80 20.50 20.65
C VAL A 507 1.53 19.19 20.46
N LYS A 508 1.65 18.43 21.54
CA LYS A 508 2.09 17.05 21.52
C LYS A 508 0.84 16.18 21.38
N ARG A 509 0.62 15.66 20.17
CA ARG A 509 -0.54 14.81 19.82
C ARG A 509 -0.15 13.34 19.83
N GLY A 510 -1.05 12.49 20.32
CA GLY A 510 -0.88 11.04 20.32
C GLY A 510 -0.17 10.47 21.55
N LEU A 511 0.15 9.18 21.49
CA LEU A 511 0.75 8.42 22.59
C LEU A 511 2.06 7.74 22.17
N SER A 512 2.91 7.43 23.13
CA SER A 512 4.11 6.64 22.89
C SER A 512 3.76 5.14 22.72
N HIS A 513 4.58 4.41 21.98
CA HIS A 513 4.45 2.95 21.91
C HIS A 513 4.58 2.32 23.31
N PRO A 514 3.84 1.22 23.61
CA PRO A 514 2.96 0.45 22.73
C PRO A 514 1.49 0.89 22.74
N PHE A 515 1.15 2.08 23.25
CA PHE A 515 -0.24 2.53 23.50
C PHE A 515 -0.93 3.16 22.28
N VAL A 516 -0.44 2.87 21.08
CA VAL A 516 -0.90 3.49 19.83
C VAL A 516 -1.73 2.50 19.01
N SER A 517 -2.66 3.02 18.23
CA SER A 517 -3.34 2.32 17.14
C SER A 517 -2.40 2.12 15.96
N HIS A 518 -2.67 1.12 15.13
CA HIS A 518 -1.96 0.95 13.88
C HIS A 518 -2.24 2.16 12.97
N PRO A 519 -1.23 2.79 12.36
CA PRO A 519 -1.40 4.00 11.56
C PRO A 519 -2.13 3.78 10.22
N ARG A 520 -2.60 2.57 9.93
CA ARG A 520 -3.22 2.17 8.66
C ARG A 520 -4.21 1.05 8.91
N LEU A 521 -5.32 1.33 9.60
CA LEU A 521 -6.33 0.30 9.93
C LEU A 521 -7.13 -0.16 8.70
N ASP A 522 -7.13 0.65 7.65
CA ASP A 522 -7.61 0.31 6.30
C ASP A 522 -6.82 -0.86 5.68
N LEU A 523 -5.52 -0.93 5.99
CA LEU A 523 -4.60 -1.89 5.38
C LEU A 523 -4.18 -3.01 6.33
N TYR A 524 -4.10 -2.77 7.64
CA TYR A 524 -3.60 -3.73 8.63
C TYR A 524 -4.46 -3.78 9.90
N VAL A 525 -4.46 -4.96 10.54
CA VAL A 525 -5.02 -5.32 11.86
C VAL A 525 -6.53 -5.10 12.05
N GLY A 526 -7.10 -4.05 11.47
CA GLY A 526 -8.51 -3.70 11.56
C GLY A 526 -9.44 -4.75 10.96
N SER A 527 -10.71 -4.73 11.35
CA SER A 527 -11.71 -5.72 10.92
C SER A 527 -12.04 -5.66 9.42
N LEU A 528 -11.89 -4.49 8.80
CA LEU A 528 -12.09 -4.24 7.37
C LEU A 528 -10.79 -4.34 6.55
N SER A 529 -9.65 -4.54 7.22
CA SER A 529 -8.36 -4.62 6.56
C SER A 529 -8.20 -5.95 5.81
N PRO A 530 -7.46 -5.96 4.68
CA PRO A 530 -7.05 -7.19 4.01
C PRO A 530 -6.06 -8.03 4.83
N HIS A 531 -5.37 -7.42 5.81
CA HIS A 531 -4.41 -8.04 6.73
C HIS A 531 -4.92 -8.02 8.18
N LYS A 532 -6.02 -8.71 8.45
CA LYS A 532 -6.60 -8.79 9.80
C LYS A 532 -5.63 -9.43 10.78
N VAL A 533 -5.61 -8.94 12.01
CA VAL A 533 -4.75 -9.49 13.08
C VAL A 533 -4.97 -10.98 13.31
N SER A 534 -6.21 -11.45 13.16
CA SER A 534 -6.60 -12.83 13.46
C SER A 534 -5.96 -13.82 12.52
N ASP A 535 -5.68 -13.37 11.30
CA ASP A 535 -5.27 -14.22 10.20
C ASP A 535 -3.75 -14.11 10.01
N PHE A 536 -3.21 -12.89 10.12
CA PHE A 536 -1.80 -12.58 9.84
C PHE A 536 -0.92 -12.49 11.10
N ALA A 537 -1.49 -12.14 12.26
CA ALA A 537 -0.73 -11.72 13.45
C ALA A 537 0.29 -10.59 13.16
N CYS A 538 1.23 -10.30 14.06
CA CYS A 538 2.18 -9.20 13.91
C CYS A 538 3.54 -9.67 13.35
N THR A 539 4.01 -10.86 13.75
CA THR A 539 5.34 -11.40 13.37
C THR A 539 5.50 -11.66 11.87
N ILE A 540 4.42 -11.82 11.09
CA ILE A 540 4.57 -11.97 9.64
C ILE A 540 5.13 -10.71 8.98
N CYS A 541 4.70 -9.54 9.44
CA CYS A 541 5.16 -8.25 8.96
C CYS A 541 6.41 -7.79 9.74
N HIS A 542 6.35 -7.85 11.07
CA HIS A 542 7.41 -7.27 11.89
C HIS A 542 8.59 -8.20 12.15
N GLU A 543 8.47 -9.51 11.94
CA GLU A 543 9.36 -10.51 12.53
C GLU A 543 9.40 -10.41 14.06
N GLY A 544 10.47 -10.86 14.71
CA GLY A 544 10.61 -10.87 16.16
C GLY A 544 10.32 -12.21 16.82
N GLN A 545 10.49 -12.24 18.13
CA GLN A 545 10.23 -13.43 18.93
C GLN A 545 8.80 -13.37 19.49
N GLY A 546 7.84 -13.84 18.69
CA GLY A 546 6.42 -13.74 19.05
C GLY A 546 6.00 -14.55 20.29
N SER A 547 6.84 -15.44 20.83
CA SER A 547 6.56 -16.13 22.11
C SER A 547 6.92 -15.32 23.36
N ALA A 548 7.72 -14.26 23.21
CA ALA A 548 8.17 -13.44 24.32
C ALA A 548 7.07 -12.47 24.78
N THR A 549 7.05 -12.19 26.08
CA THR A 549 6.15 -11.21 26.70
C THR A 549 6.89 -10.05 27.35
N ASP A 550 8.22 -10.10 27.34
CA ASP A 550 9.09 -9.08 27.92
C ASP A 550 9.83 -8.34 26.80
N PHE A 551 10.05 -7.05 26.97
CA PHE A 551 10.56 -6.17 25.92
C PHE A 551 11.92 -6.63 25.35
N GLU A 552 12.82 -7.02 26.26
CA GLU A 552 14.19 -7.45 25.96
C GLU A 552 14.26 -8.78 25.19
N TRP A 553 13.22 -9.63 25.30
CA TRP A 553 13.17 -10.96 24.68
C TRP A 553 12.35 -11.00 23.40
N ALA A 554 11.48 -10.03 23.15
CA ALA A 554 10.67 -9.94 21.93
C ALA A 554 11.48 -9.61 20.66
N SER A 555 12.80 -9.43 20.81
CA SER A 555 13.74 -9.12 19.75
C SER A 555 13.36 -7.87 18.97
N HIS A 556 12.86 -6.83 19.67
CA HIS A 556 12.70 -5.49 19.08
C HIS A 556 14.05 -4.98 18.58
N THR A 557 14.07 -4.33 17.43
CA THR A 557 15.31 -3.75 16.89
C THR A 557 15.22 -2.23 16.86
N PRO A 558 16.19 -1.51 17.45
CA PRO A 558 16.22 -0.05 17.40
C PRO A 558 16.47 0.44 15.98
N ASP A 559 15.89 1.59 15.61
CA ASP A 559 16.11 2.19 14.28
C ASP A 559 17.52 2.77 14.15
N ASP A 560 18.09 3.31 15.23
CA ASP A 560 19.40 3.97 15.20
C ASP A 560 20.24 3.74 16.47
N PRO A 561 21.52 4.17 16.50
CA PRO A 561 22.40 4.00 17.65
C PRO A 561 21.97 4.71 18.94
N LEU A 562 21.20 5.80 18.86
CA LEU A 562 20.68 6.53 20.02
C LEU A 562 19.53 5.77 20.65
N ASP A 563 18.59 5.30 19.85
CA ASP A 563 17.50 4.40 20.28
C ASP A 563 18.09 3.20 21.00
N ARG A 564 19.10 2.56 20.39
CA ARG A 564 19.83 1.45 21.01
C ARG A 564 20.34 1.80 22.41
N LYS A 565 21.03 2.94 22.55
CA LYS A 565 21.60 3.37 23.83
C LYS A 565 20.50 3.64 24.87
N GLN A 566 19.40 4.27 24.46
CA GLN A 566 18.26 4.55 25.33
C GLN A 566 17.56 3.26 25.77
N TRP A 567 17.38 2.31 24.85
CA TRP A 567 16.70 1.06 25.12
C TRP A 567 17.51 0.14 26.03
N ILE A 568 18.84 0.12 25.90
CA ILE A 568 19.73 -0.57 26.86
C ILE A 568 19.51 -0.02 28.27
N LYS A 569 19.45 1.31 28.41
CA LYS A 569 19.33 1.97 29.71
C LYS A 569 17.94 1.82 30.33
N ASN A 570 16.89 2.00 29.54
CA ASN A 570 15.52 2.14 30.05
C ASN A 570 14.75 0.81 30.05
N TYR A 571 15.07 -0.10 29.14
CA TYR A 571 14.31 -1.32 28.90
C TYR A 571 15.15 -2.61 28.96
N GLY A 572 16.44 -2.51 29.32
CA GLY A 572 17.33 -3.67 29.41
C GLY A 572 17.65 -4.32 28.07
N TRP A 573 17.47 -3.60 26.95
CA TRP A 573 17.63 -4.15 25.60
C TRP A 573 19.02 -4.75 25.38
N PHE A 574 19.06 -5.89 24.69
CA PHE A 574 20.26 -6.54 24.19
C PHE A 574 20.01 -7.18 22.84
N ASP A 575 21.09 -7.45 22.10
CA ASP A 575 21.02 -8.17 20.83
C ASP A 575 20.92 -9.68 21.10
N ASN A 576 19.74 -10.26 20.83
CA ASN A 576 19.48 -11.68 21.10
C ASN A 576 20.07 -12.56 20.00
N VAL A 577 21.33 -12.96 20.18
CA VAL A 577 22.08 -13.83 19.26
C VAL A 577 21.46 -15.22 19.05
N HIS A 578 20.51 -15.64 19.89
CA HIS A 578 19.85 -16.94 19.79
C HIS A 578 18.57 -16.89 18.93
N TRP A 579 18.14 -15.70 18.52
CA TRP A 579 16.94 -15.52 17.70
C TRP A 579 17.31 -14.99 16.31
N ILE A 580 17.17 -15.85 15.30
CA ILE A 580 17.63 -15.56 13.92
C ILE A 580 16.69 -14.63 13.12
N TYR A 581 15.50 -14.31 13.67
CA TYR A 581 14.51 -13.43 13.06
C TYR A 581 14.15 -12.26 13.98
N PRO A 582 15.10 -11.35 14.28
CA PRO A 582 14.77 -10.15 15.06
C PRO A 582 13.74 -9.29 14.33
N GLN A 583 13.02 -8.43 15.05
CA GLN A 583 12.05 -7.55 14.42
C GLN A 583 12.75 -6.63 13.42
N HIS A 584 12.12 -6.35 12.28
CA HIS A 584 12.64 -5.35 11.37
C HIS A 584 12.58 -3.96 12.04
N PRO A 585 13.67 -3.16 11.96
CA PRO A 585 13.60 -1.74 12.28
C PRO A 585 12.46 -1.09 11.48
N LYS A 586 11.78 -0.10 12.07
CA LYS A 586 10.66 0.62 11.43
C LYS A 586 11.04 1.11 10.04
N ARG A 587 12.27 1.59 9.84
CA ARG A 587 12.73 2.08 8.54
C ARG A 587 12.77 1.02 7.43
N PHE A 588 12.72 -0.27 7.76
CA PHE A 588 12.77 -1.39 6.83
C PHE A 588 11.49 -2.22 6.82
N ILE A 589 10.44 -1.81 7.54
CA ILE A 589 9.25 -2.63 7.70
C ILE A 589 8.56 -2.94 6.37
N GLU A 590 8.49 -1.97 5.45
CA GLU A 590 7.84 -2.16 4.15
C GLU A 590 8.54 -3.21 3.27
N SER A 591 9.81 -3.53 3.52
CA SER A 591 10.50 -4.61 2.79
C SER A 591 9.85 -5.98 3.00
N THR A 592 9.10 -6.17 4.09
CA THR A 592 8.42 -7.43 4.35
C THR A 592 7.16 -7.63 3.53
N CYS A 593 6.63 -6.59 2.88
CA CYS A 593 5.51 -6.73 1.95
C CYS A 593 5.85 -7.71 0.82
N LEU A 594 7.13 -7.77 0.41
CA LEU A 594 7.63 -8.68 -0.62
C LEU A 594 7.57 -10.17 -0.23
N LYS A 595 7.26 -10.53 1.02
CA LYS A 595 7.04 -11.94 1.41
C LYS A 595 5.84 -12.54 0.68
N CYS A 596 4.87 -11.71 0.31
CA CYS A 596 3.66 -12.12 -0.40
C CYS A 596 3.55 -11.36 -1.74
N HIS A 597 3.86 -10.06 -1.74
CA HIS A 597 3.68 -9.16 -2.87
C HIS A 597 4.92 -9.08 -3.77
N HIS A 598 5.24 -10.19 -4.42
CA HIS A 598 6.46 -10.31 -5.22
C HIS A 598 6.42 -9.49 -6.52
N ASP A 599 5.24 -9.27 -7.10
CA ASP A 599 5.11 -8.56 -8.38
C ASP A 599 5.06 -7.04 -8.19
N VAL A 600 4.83 -6.57 -6.96
CA VAL A 600 4.90 -5.16 -6.51
C VAL A 600 3.83 -4.24 -7.11
N THR A 601 3.20 -4.61 -8.23
CA THR A 601 2.17 -3.83 -8.91
C THR A 601 0.94 -3.58 -8.05
N GLU A 602 0.59 -4.52 -7.18
CA GLU A 602 -0.52 -4.39 -6.22
C GLU A 602 -0.22 -3.44 -5.05
N LEU A 603 1.02 -2.98 -4.94
CA LEU A 603 1.46 -1.98 -3.97
C LEU A 603 1.50 -0.56 -4.57
N GLU A 604 1.11 -0.40 -5.84
CA GLU A 604 0.90 0.90 -6.46
C GLU A 604 -0.39 1.59 -5.94
N PRO A 605 -0.48 2.93 -6.05
CA PRO A 605 -1.73 3.66 -5.83
C PRO A 605 -2.91 3.09 -6.62
N SER A 606 -4.11 3.06 -6.01
CA SER A 606 -5.34 2.58 -6.63
C SER A 606 -6.57 3.33 -6.10
N ASP A 607 -7.73 3.17 -6.73
CA ASP A 607 -8.98 3.78 -6.24
C ASP A 607 -9.32 3.40 -4.79
N ARG A 608 -8.97 2.17 -4.39
CA ARG A 608 -9.17 1.68 -3.01
C ARG A 608 -8.12 2.25 -2.05
N PHE A 609 -6.89 2.43 -2.53
CA PHE A 609 -5.76 2.93 -1.75
C PHE A 609 -5.08 4.06 -2.52
N PRO A 610 -5.60 5.31 -2.44
CA PRO A 610 -5.10 6.44 -3.24
C PRO A 610 -3.62 6.72 -2.99
N GLU A 611 -3.15 6.47 -1.78
CA GLU A 611 -1.74 6.41 -1.47
C GLU A 611 -1.27 4.95 -1.47
N ALA A 612 -0.12 4.70 -2.09
CA ALA A 612 0.51 3.39 -2.17
C ALA A 612 0.52 2.66 -0.81
N PRO A 613 0.12 1.37 -0.76
CA PRO A 613 0.22 0.53 0.44
C PRO A 613 1.62 0.51 1.08
N ALA A 614 2.68 0.52 0.28
CA ALA A 614 4.08 0.49 0.72
C ALA A 614 4.92 1.54 -0.05
N PRO A 615 4.79 2.84 0.27
CA PRO A 615 5.33 3.92 -0.55
C PRO A 615 6.87 3.93 -0.62
N LYS A 616 7.57 3.58 0.47
CA LYS A 616 9.04 3.50 0.49
C LYS A 616 9.54 2.32 -0.32
N LEU A 617 8.89 1.16 -0.21
CA LEU A 617 9.20 0.00 -1.05
C LEU A 617 8.98 0.32 -2.52
N MET A 618 7.84 0.92 -2.86
CA MET A 618 7.53 1.36 -4.23
C MET A 618 8.55 2.35 -4.77
N LYS A 619 8.94 3.35 -3.96
CA LYS A 619 9.98 4.31 -4.34
C LYS A 619 11.31 3.61 -4.62
N GLY A 620 11.69 2.64 -3.78
CA GLY A 620 12.90 1.83 -4.00
C GLY A 620 12.85 1.03 -5.30
N TYR A 621 11.74 0.32 -5.53
CA TYR A 621 11.50 -0.46 -6.76
C TYR A 621 11.54 0.43 -8.01
N ASN A 622 10.83 1.56 -7.99
CA ASN A 622 10.79 2.52 -9.09
C ASN A 622 12.14 3.18 -9.32
N THR A 623 12.93 3.45 -8.28
CA THR A 623 14.29 4.00 -8.41
C THR A 623 15.21 3.02 -9.15
N ILE A 624 15.20 1.75 -8.76
CA ILE A 624 15.99 0.70 -9.42
C ILE A 624 15.62 0.58 -10.90
N ARG A 625 14.32 0.66 -11.22
CA ARG A 625 13.83 0.60 -12.60
C ARG A 625 14.16 1.87 -13.39
N LYS A 626 13.95 3.05 -12.79
CA LYS A 626 14.18 4.36 -13.41
C LYS A 626 15.62 4.53 -13.88
N PHE A 627 16.59 4.12 -13.07
CA PHE A 627 18.01 4.18 -13.41
C PHE A 627 18.56 2.91 -14.06
N GLY A 628 17.72 1.88 -14.23
CA GLY A 628 18.12 0.64 -14.90
C GLY A 628 19.22 -0.13 -14.15
N CYS A 629 19.32 -0.01 -12.82
CA CYS A 629 20.40 -0.64 -12.03
C CYS A 629 20.46 -2.16 -12.26
N TYR A 630 19.30 -2.76 -12.53
CA TYR A 630 19.14 -4.16 -12.82
C TYR A 630 19.85 -4.64 -14.11
N GLY A 631 20.22 -3.71 -15.00
CA GLY A 631 21.03 -4.01 -16.19
C GLY A 631 22.44 -4.46 -15.84
N CYS A 632 23.02 -3.87 -14.79
CA CYS A 632 24.39 -4.19 -14.34
C CYS A 632 24.41 -5.09 -13.10
N HIS A 633 23.38 -5.02 -12.25
CA HIS A 633 23.24 -5.84 -11.04
C HIS A 633 22.15 -6.88 -11.20
N GLU A 634 22.50 -8.15 -10.98
CA GLU A 634 21.51 -9.21 -10.93
C GLU A 634 20.74 -9.15 -9.62
N VAL A 635 19.43 -8.90 -9.69
CA VAL A 635 18.52 -8.92 -8.54
C VAL A 635 17.57 -10.10 -8.68
N ASN A 636 17.95 -11.20 -8.05
CA ASN A 636 17.22 -12.45 -8.10
C ASN A 636 15.89 -12.33 -7.35
N GLY A 637 14.78 -12.52 -8.06
CA GLY A 637 13.47 -12.71 -7.44
C GLY A 637 13.26 -14.11 -6.88
N PHE A 638 14.16 -15.06 -7.20
CA PHE A 638 14.02 -16.47 -6.86
C PHE A 638 15.28 -17.05 -6.20
N ASP A 639 15.06 -17.98 -5.26
CA ASP A 639 16.05 -18.84 -4.64
C ASP A 639 15.86 -20.27 -5.18
N GLY A 640 16.52 -20.56 -6.30
CA GLY A 640 16.26 -21.77 -7.11
C GLY A 640 15.01 -21.63 -8.01
N PRO A 641 14.48 -22.73 -8.59
CA PRO A 641 13.41 -22.64 -9.60
C PRO A 641 12.02 -22.34 -9.03
N ASN A 642 11.74 -22.68 -7.77
CA ASN A 642 10.36 -22.73 -7.25
C ASN A 642 10.09 -21.79 -6.06
N LYS A 643 11.09 -21.05 -5.57
CA LYS A 643 10.94 -20.24 -4.35
C LYS A 643 11.19 -18.78 -4.68
N ARG A 644 10.13 -17.97 -4.62
CA ARG A 644 10.25 -16.51 -4.71
C ARG A 644 10.78 -15.95 -3.39
N VAL A 645 11.67 -14.97 -3.48
CA VAL A 645 12.29 -14.27 -2.34
C VAL A 645 12.22 -12.74 -2.48
N GLY A 646 11.71 -12.24 -3.61
CA GLY A 646 11.52 -10.83 -3.89
C GLY A 646 11.02 -10.58 -5.32
N PRO A 647 10.97 -9.31 -5.75
CA PRO A 647 10.66 -8.98 -7.13
C PRO A 647 11.78 -9.45 -8.04
N ASP A 648 11.40 -10.15 -9.11
CA ASP A 648 12.36 -10.53 -10.13
C ASP A 648 12.66 -9.34 -11.03
N MET A 649 13.86 -8.79 -10.88
CA MET A 649 14.33 -7.67 -11.70
C MET A 649 15.44 -8.12 -12.64
N ARG A 650 15.57 -9.40 -12.96
CA ARG A 650 16.59 -9.85 -13.92
C ARG A 650 16.27 -9.39 -15.34
N VAL A 651 17.33 -9.12 -16.11
CA VAL A 651 17.24 -8.80 -17.53
C VAL A 651 16.81 -10.05 -18.31
N GLU A 652 15.99 -9.85 -19.34
CA GLU A 652 15.60 -10.91 -20.27
C GLU A 652 16.82 -11.49 -21.02
N PRO A 653 16.82 -12.79 -21.36
CA PRO A 653 17.87 -13.37 -22.17
C PRO A 653 18.02 -12.64 -23.51
N ASN A 654 19.27 -12.37 -23.92
CA ASN A 654 19.57 -11.60 -25.14
C ASN A 654 19.52 -12.47 -26.42
N THR A 655 18.56 -13.39 -26.51
CA THR A 655 18.43 -14.38 -27.59
C THR A 655 18.11 -13.74 -28.93
N PHE A 656 17.23 -12.73 -28.95
CA PHE A 656 16.90 -11.99 -30.16
C PHE A 656 18.14 -11.30 -30.76
N ALA A 657 18.95 -10.66 -29.92
CA ALA A 657 20.14 -9.94 -30.36
C ALA A 657 21.21 -10.91 -30.88
N ALA A 658 21.35 -12.08 -30.24
CA ALA A 658 22.24 -13.13 -30.74
C ALA A 658 21.79 -13.63 -32.12
N ALA A 659 20.49 -13.81 -32.34
CA ALA A 659 19.95 -14.19 -33.65
C ALA A 659 20.18 -13.10 -34.71
N GLN A 660 19.97 -11.82 -34.35
CA GLN A 660 20.28 -10.69 -35.24
C GLN A 660 21.78 -10.62 -35.58
N GLN A 661 22.65 -10.91 -34.61
CA GLN A 661 24.09 -10.96 -34.85
C GLN A 661 24.45 -12.04 -35.87
N ILE A 662 23.91 -13.26 -35.72
CA ILE A 662 24.16 -14.36 -36.66
C ILE A 662 23.69 -14.00 -38.08
N LEU A 663 22.51 -13.40 -38.20
CA LEU A 663 21.96 -12.93 -39.49
C LEU A 663 22.84 -11.86 -40.15
N ALA A 664 23.49 -11.00 -39.36
CA ALA A 664 24.31 -9.92 -39.86
C ALA A 664 25.75 -10.33 -40.21
N THR A 665 26.30 -11.37 -39.58
CA THR A 665 27.71 -11.77 -39.76
C THR A 665 27.91 -13.02 -40.61
N THR A 666 26.85 -13.70 -41.02
CA THR A 666 26.95 -14.95 -41.79
C THR A 666 26.30 -14.76 -43.17
N ASP A 667 27.11 -14.89 -44.22
CA ASP A 667 26.61 -14.88 -45.59
C ASP A 667 26.14 -16.28 -46.03
N GLY A 668 25.21 -16.34 -46.98
CA GLY A 668 24.81 -17.61 -47.61
C GLY A 668 23.98 -18.56 -46.73
N ILE A 669 23.38 -18.06 -45.65
CA ILE A 669 22.52 -18.84 -44.75
C ILE A 669 21.34 -19.46 -45.54
N PRO A 670 21.06 -20.77 -45.43
CA PRO A 670 19.91 -21.39 -46.08
C PRO A 670 18.58 -20.79 -45.59
N ALA A 671 17.58 -20.71 -46.47
CA ALA A 671 16.30 -20.07 -46.18
C ALA A 671 15.59 -20.61 -44.92
N GLU A 672 15.71 -21.91 -44.65
CA GLU A 672 15.16 -22.53 -43.44
C GLU A 672 15.81 -22.00 -42.14
N HIS A 673 17.12 -21.73 -42.19
CA HIS A 673 17.90 -21.23 -41.06
C HIS A 673 17.62 -19.74 -40.84
N VAL A 674 17.49 -18.97 -41.93
CA VAL A 674 17.04 -17.56 -41.88
C VAL A 674 15.66 -17.46 -41.24
N ALA A 675 14.72 -18.33 -41.63
CA ALA A 675 13.38 -18.36 -41.04
C ALA A 675 13.41 -18.70 -39.53
N ALA A 676 14.24 -19.66 -39.12
CA ALA A 676 14.39 -20.03 -37.71
C ALA A 676 15.02 -18.90 -36.87
N LEU A 677 16.04 -18.22 -37.40
CA LEU A 677 16.64 -17.04 -36.76
C LEU A 677 15.63 -15.90 -36.66
N GLY A 678 14.93 -15.60 -37.77
CA GLY A 678 13.89 -14.57 -37.81
C GLY A 678 12.76 -14.81 -36.82
N ALA A 679 12.33 -16.05 -36.66
CA ALA A 679 11.29 -16.40 -35.69
C ALA A 679 11.71 -16.12 -34.24
N VAL A 680 12.98 -16.32 -33.87
CA VAL A 680 13.50 -15.94 -32.53
C VAL A 680 13.56 -14.41 -32.37
N VAL A 681 13.88 -13.68 -33.44
CA VAL A 681 13.90 -12.21 -33.41
C VAL A 681 12.49 -11.63 -33.24
N GLU A 682 11.49 -12.22 -33.90
CA GLU A 682 10.10 -11.79 -33.84
C GLU A 682 9.39 -12.19 -32.54
N SER A 683 9.70 -13.40 -32.02
CA SER A 683 9.04 -13.96 -30.84
C SER A 683 10.06 -14.48 -29.80
N PRO A 684 10.90 -13.60 -29.23
CA PRO A 684 11.98 -14.02 -28.32
C PRO A 684 11.51 -14.61 -27.00
N GLU A 685 10.26 -14.36 -26.60
CA GLU A 685 9.60 -14.97 -25.45
C GLU A 685 9.20 -16.44 -25.70
N SER A 686 9.24 -16.93 -26.94
CA SER A 686 8.83 -18.30 -27.27
C SER A 686 9.96 -19.31 -27.06
N ASP A 687 9.88 -20.07 -25.97
CA ASP A 687 10.82 -21.16 -25.68
C ASP A 687 10.87 -22.20 -26.79
N THR A 688 9.73 -22.58 -27.36
CA THR A 688 9.65 -23.53 -28.47
C THR A 688 10.48 -23.08 -29.67
N VAL A 689 10.35 -21.80 -30.06
CA VAL A 689 11.06 -21.25 -31.22
C VAL A 689 12.57 -21.20 -30.94
N ARG A 690 12.95 -20.77 -29.73
CA ARG A 690 14.33 -20.73 -29.26
C ARG A 690 14.97 -22.13 -29.22
N GLU A 691 14.29 -23.13 -28.68
CA GLU A 691 14.79 -24.50 -28.57
C GLU A 691 14.97 -25.18 -29.92
N ASN A 692 14.05 -24.94 -30.86
CA ASN A 692 14.17 -25.41 -32.23
C ASN A 692 15.41 -24.84 -32.92
N LEU A 693 15.67 -23.54 -32.76
CA LEU A 693 16.89 -22.91 -33.27
C LEU A 693 18.14 -23.48 -32.59
N TYR A 694 18.12 -23.63 -31.26
CA TYR A 694 19.25 -24.17 -30.52
C TYR A 694 19.62 -25.59 -30.96
N ALA A 695 18.63 -26.47 -31.14
CA ALA A 695 18.85 -27.82 -31.65
C ALA A 695 19.36 -27.85 -33.10
N LEU A 696 19.01 -26.85 -33.91
CA LEU A 696 19.54 -26.68 -35.26
C LEU A 696 21.02 -26.23 -35.23
N LEU A 697 21.36 -25.25 -34.39
CA LEU A 697 22.74 -24.77 -34.23
C LEU A 697 23.67 -25.85 -33.66
N LEU A 698 23.19 -26.71 -32.77
CA LEU A 698 23.96 -27.83 -32.25
C LEU A 698 24.25 -28.90 -33.32
N ARG A 699 23.30 -29.17 -34.22
CA ARG A 699 23.51 -30.08 -35.35
C ARG A 699 24.55 -29.55 -36.33
N ASP A 700 24.50 -28.26 -36.64
CA ASP A 700 25.51 -27.63 -37.49
C ASP A 700 26.89 -27.61 -36.81
N LYS A 701 26.93 -27.40 -35.49
CA LYS A 701 28.16 -27.50 -34.69
C LYS A 701 28.81 -28.89 -34.78
N GLU A 702 28.01 -29.96 -34.71
CA GLU A 702 28.52 -31.33 -34.83
C GLU A 702 29.19 -31.56 -36.20
N VAL A 703 28.64 -30.98 -37.27
CA VAL A 703 29.24 -31.01 -38.62
C VAL A 703 30.56 -30.22 -38.65
N SER A 704 30.55 -29.00 -38.08
CA SER A 704 31.74 -28.13 -37.98
C SER A 704 32.90 -28.79 -37.22
N ASP A 705 32.59 -29.55 -36.17
CA ASP A 705 33.58 -30.24 -35.34
C ASP A 705 34.11 -31.53 -36.02
N ALA A 706 33.34 -32.17 -36.92
CA ALA A 706 33.68 -33.46 -37.54
C ALA A 706 34.39 -33.34 -38.91
N ASP A 707 33.91 -32.49 -39.82
CA ASP A 707 34.31 -32.49 -41.24
C ASP A 707 35.18 -31.28 -41.66
N GLY A 708 35.47 -30.37 -40.73
CA GLY A 708 36.15 -29.10 -41.01
C GLY A 708 35.20 -28.01 -41.51
N GLU A 709 35.62 -26.75 -41.38
CA GLU A 709 34.77 -25.55 -41.51
C GLU A 709 34.11 -25.36 -42.89
N GLU A 710 34.53 -26.12 -43.91
CA GLU A 710 34.04 -26.00 -45.29
C GLU A 710 32.61 -26.54 -45.51
N THR A 711 32.06 -27.37 -44.61
CA THR A 711 30.73 -27.97 -44.77
C THR A 711 29.66 -27.46 -43.80
N ALA A 712 30.06 -26.78 -42.73
CA ALA A 712 29.15 -26.17 -41.76
C ALA A 712 28.61 -24.84 -42.27
N VAL A 713 27.37 -24.51 -41.91
CA VAL A 713 26.74 -23.24 -42.28
C VAL A 713 27.30 -22.10 -41.44
N PHE A 714 27.54 -22.33 -40.15
CA PHE A 714 28.03 -21.31 -39.21
C PHE A 714 29.50 -21.54 -38.84
N SER A 715 30.20 -20.44 -38.53
CA SER A 715 31.59 -20.49 -38.11
C SER A 715 31.76 -21.11 -36.72
N LYS A 716 32.95 -21.63 -36.44
CA LYS A 716 33.30 -22.11 -35.09
C LYS A 716 33.13 -21.04 -34.02
N ASP A 717 33.38 -19.80 -34.41
CA ASP A 717 33.20 -18.62 -33.58
C ASP A 717 31.73 -18.44 -33.16
N THR A 718 30.79 -18.47 -34.12
CA THR A 718 29.34 -18.46 -33.85
C THR A 718 28.93 -19.57 -32.89
N HIS A 719 29.42 -20.79 -33.13
CA HIS A 719 29.13 -21.95 -32.27
C HIS A 719 29.68 -21.81 -30.85
N SER A 720 30.83 -21.18 -30.69
CA SER A 720 31.47 -21.01 -29.38
C SER A 720 30.87 -19.84 -28.58
N ARG A 721 30.48 -18.75 -29.25
CA ARG A 721 30.06 -17.49 -28.59
C ARG A 721 28.55 -17.28 -28.56
N LEU A 722 27.84 -17.57 -29.65
CA LEU A 722 26.43 -17.20 -29.80
C LEU A 722 25.49 -18.38 -29.54
N THR A 723 25.83 -19.59 -30.00
CA THR A 723 24.99 -20.78 -29.76
C THR A 723 24.63 -21.02 -28.29
N PRO A 724 25.53 -20.88 -27.30
CA PRO A 724 25.19 -21.07 -25.89
C PRO A 724 24.10 -20.13 -25.36
N LEU A 725 23.91 -18.95 -25.96
CA LEU A 725 22.91 -17.97 -25.52
C LEU A 725 21.47 -18.42 -25.77
N PHE A 726 21.26 -19.38 -26.68
CA PHE A 726 19.93 -19.94 -26.97
C PHE A 726 19.55 -21.10 -26.05
N LYS A 727 20.46 -21.53 -25.17
CA LYS A 727 20.16 -22.55 -24.16
C LYS A 727 19.12 -22.02 -23.18
N GLY A 728 18.11 -22.84 -22.86
CA GLY A 728 17.04 -22.46 -21.94
C GLY A 728 17.55 -22.19 -20.52
N SER A 729 16.85 -21.30 -19.82
CA SER A 729 17.00 -21.04 -18.38
C SER A 729 15.73 -21.49 -17.67
N ASP A 730 15.87 -22.09 -16.48
CA ASP A 730 14.73 -22.53 -15.68
C ASP A 730 13.87 -21.34 -15.19
N THR A 731 14.48 -20.17 -15.00
CA THR A 731 13.79 -18.92 -14.62
C THR A 731 14.41 -17.73 -15.38
N PRO A 732 13.98 -17.42 -16.60
CA PRO A 732 14.49 -16.26 -17.35
C PRO A 732 14.02 -14.96 -16.68
N GLY A 733 14.87 -13.92 -16.72
CA GLY A 733 14.45 -12.57 -16.37
C GLY A 733 13.44 -12.01 -17.36
N ALA A 734 12.71 -10.96 -16.96
CA ALA A 734 11.65 -10.35 -17.76
C ALA A 734 11.91 -8.87 -18.09
N LEU A 735 12.91 -8.24 -17.46
CA LEU A 735 13.18 -6.82 -17.68
C LEU A 735 13.99 -6.61 -18.95
N ARG A 736 13.56 -5.67 -19.79
CA ARG A 736 14.34 -5.27 -20.97
C ARG A 736 15.57 -4.49 -20.56
N LYS A 737 16.60 -4.54 -21.40
CA LYS A 737 17.75 -3.64 -21.27
C LYS A 737 17.27 -2.17 -21.25
N PRO A 738 17.73 -1.36 -20.27
CA PRO A 738 17.23 0.00 -20.07
C PRO A 738 17.68 0.99 -21.16
N GLY A 739 18.81 0.75 -21.81
CA GLY A 739 19.36 1.58 -22.87
C GLY A 739 18.91 1.15 -24.26
N PRO A 740 18.93 2.06 -25.25
CA PRO A 740 18.65 1.71 -26.64
C PRO A 740 19.71 0.76 -27.21
N SER A 741 19.34 -0.03 -28.21
CA SER A 741 20.29 -0.77 -29.04
C SER A 741 21.27 0.19 -29.72
N LEU A 742 22.55 -0.15 -29.64
CA LEU A 742 23.66 0.55 -30.29
C LEU A 742 24.12 -0.17 -31.56
N ARG A 743 23.40 -1.20 -32.00
CA ARG A 743 23.71 -2.02 -33.19
C ARG A 743 23.88 -1.21 -34.47
N TYR A 744 23.13 -0.13 -34.61
CA TYR A 744 23.10 0.72 -35.80
C TYR A 744 23.52 2.16 -35.46
N ILE A 745 24.33 2.36 -34.42
CA ILE A 745 24.59 3.70 -33.89
C ILE A 745 25.32 4.62 -34.89
N GLY A 746 26.18 4.06 -35.73
CA GLY A 746 26.89 4.79 -36.78
C GLY A 746 25.97 5.36 -37.87
N SER A 747 24.73 4.88 -37.99
CA SER A 747 23.74 5.44 -38.91
C SER A 747 22.86 6.54 -38.28
N LYS A 748 23.10 6.89 -37.01
CA LYS A 748 22.24 7.75 -36.19
C LYS A 748 22.97 8.95 -35.58
N ALA A 749 24.21 8.77 -35.14
CA ALA A 749 24.93 9.76 -34.37
C ALA A 749 26.34 9.96 -34.92
N GLU A 750 26.82 11.20 -34.88
CA GLU A 750 28.18 11.56 -35.26
C GLU A 750 29.16 11.32 -34.09
N ASP A 751 30.42 11.06 -34.42
CA ASP A 751 31.48 10.74 -33.45
C ASP A 751 31.63 11.80 -32.36
N ALA A 752 31.54 13.08 -32.75
CA ALA A 752 31.68 14.18 -31.82
C ALA A 752 30.50 14.26 -30.82
N PHE A 753 29.28 13.95 -31.27
CA PHE A 753 28.13 13.80 -30.39
C PHE A 753 28.31 12.60 -29.45
N LEU A 754 28.75 11.45 -29.98
CA LEU A 754 28.97 10.24 -29.18
C LEU A 754 30.02 10.47 -28.08
N PHE A 755 31.11 11.16 -28.41
CA PHE A 755 32.16 11.50 -27.46
C PHE A 755 31.62 12.36 -26.31
N ASP A 756 30.96 13.49 -26.61
CA ASP A 756 30.39 14.37 -25.56
C ASP A 756 29.31 13.63 -24.74
N TRP A 757 28.45 12.85 -25.41
CA TRP A 757 27.40 12.08 -24.76
C TRP A 757 27.96 11.02 -23.79
N ILE A 758 29.02 10.30 -24.16
CA ILE A 758 29.65 9.30 -23.28
C ILE A 758 30.41 9.99 -22.14
N ALA A 759 31.10 11.11 -22.42
CA ALA A 759 31.83 11.86 -21.42
C ALA A 759 30.90 12.41 -20.33
N LYS A 760 29.81 13.07 -20.73
CA LYS A 760 28.87 13.72 -19.83
C LYS A 760 27.47 13.87 -20.47
N PRO A 761 26.60 12.84 -20.36
CA PRO A 761 25.28 12.84 -21.00
C PRO A 761 24.40 14.06 -20.62
N SER A 762 24.60 14.60 -19.41
CA SER A 762 23.86 15.75 -18.89
C SER A 762 24.15 17.05 -19.64
N ASN A 763 25.25 17.14 -20.40
CA ASN A 763 25.56 18.30 -21.24
C ASN A 763 24.46 18.53 -22.28
N PHE A 764 24.08 17.48 -23.00
CA PHE A 764 23.02 17.56 -24.00
C PHE A 764 21.63 17.42 -23.35
N ARG A 765 21.45 16.46 -22.42
CA ARG A 765 20.17 16.21 -21.75
C ARG A 765 20.32 16.14 -20.23
N PRO A 766 19.97 17.20 -19.49
CA PRO A 766 20.01 17.21 -18.03
C PRO A 766 19.18 16.08 -17.38
N SER A 767 18.09 15.65 -18.03
CA SER A 767 17.22 14.55 -17.60
C SER A 767 17.71 13.15 -18.03
N SER A 768 18.91 13.04 -18.59
CA SER A 768 19.47 11.75 -19.05
C SER A 768 19.57 10.73 -17.92
N ARG A 769 19.24 9.48 -18.25
CA ARG A 769 19.37 8.32 -17.34
C ARG A 769 20.67 7.55 -17.55
N MET A 770 21.43 7.87 -18.59
CA MET A 770 22.74 7.27 -18.80
C MET A 770 23.68 7.73 -17.68
N PRO A 771 24.30 6.81 -16.92
CA PRO A 771 25.23 7.19 -15.86
C PRO A 771 26.43 7.95 -16.43
N GLN A 772 26.89 8.96 -15.71
CA GLN A 772 28.17 9.60 -15.98
C GLN A 772 29.28 8.75 -15.34
N PHE A 773 30.12 8.13 -16.16
CA PHE A 773 31.24 7.30 -15.69
C PHE A 773 32.58 8.06 -15.61
N PHE A 774 32.70 9.16 -16.37
CA PHE A 774 33.93 9.92 -16.57
C PHE A 774 33.87 11.28 -15.86
N GLY A 775 35.03 11.86 -15.55
CA GLY A 775 35.12 13.19 -14.92
C GLY A 775 34.64 13.25 -13.47
N LEU A 776 34.70 12.13 -12.72
CA LEU A 776 34.28 12.03 -11.31
C LEU A 776 35.45 12.05 -10.31
N ASN A 777 36.55 12.71 -10.65
CA ASN A 777 37.82 12.68 -9.90
C ASN A 777 37.98 13.79 -8.83
N ASP A 778 36.96 14.63 -8.62
CA ASP A 778 37.03 15.78 -7.69
C ASP A 778 37.36 15.39 -6.23
N HIS A 779 36.88 14.23 -5.78
CA HIS A 779 37.13 13.74 -4.42
C HIS A 779 38.59 13.31 -4.22
N ILE A 780 39.22 12.76 -5.26
CA ILE A 780 40.64 12.36 -5.29
C ILE A 780 41.53 13.62 -5.23
N LYS A 781 41.16 14.67 -5.98
CA LYS A 781 41.84 15.97 -5.98
C LYS A 781 41.84 16.64 -4.59
N ARG A 782 40.71 16.59 -3.88
CA ARG A 782 40.58 17.18 -2.53
C ARG A 782 41.47 16.47 -1.51
N GLU A 783 41.48 15.14 -1.51
CA GLU A 783 42.35 14.36 -0.62
C GLU A 783 43.84 14.65 -0.86
N HIS A 784 44.25 14.80 -2.12
CA HIS A 784 45.62 15.21 -2.46
C HIS A 784 45.98 16.61 -1.96
N ALA A 785 45.07 17.57 -2.13
CA ALA A 785 45.27 18.95 -1.65
C ALA A 785 45.40 19.02 -0.11
N GLU A 786 44.67 18.17 0.61
CA GLU A 786 44.67 18.13 2.08
C GLU A 786 45.85 17.35 2.67
N THR A 787 46.35 16.32 1.97
CA THR A 787 47.43 15.45 2.46
C THR A 787 48.85 15.92 2.08
N GLY A 788 48.97 16.95 1.23
CA GLY A 788 50.26 17.59 0.92
C GLY A 788 51.28 16.68 0.22
N GLY A 789 50.81 15.67 -0.53
CA GLY A 789 51.66 14.74 -1.26
C GLY A 789 52.37 15.39 -2.45
N ASP A 790 53.70 15.34 -2.45
CA ASP A 790 54.60 16.01 -3.42
C ASP A 790 54.83 15.19 -4.72
N HIS A 791 53.81 14.45 -5.20
CA HIS A 791 53.91 13.67 -6.44
C HIS A 791 53.08 14.35 -7.55
N PRO A 792 53.72 14.99 -8.55
CA PRO A 792 53.06 15.43 -9.78
C PRO A 792 52.89 14.20 -10.67
N TYR A 793 51.96 13.32 -10.32
CA TYR A 793 51.38 12.43 -11.31
C TYR A 793 50.10 13.09 -11.76
N ASP A 794 50.07 13.53 -13.02
CA ASP A 794 48.83 13.68 -13.79
C ASP A 794 47.95 12.49 -13.43
N ASP A 795 46.78 12.72 -12.86
CA ASP A 795 45.89 11.64 -12.44
C ASP A 795 45.72 10.69 -13.64
N PRO A 796 46.13 9.41 -13.53
CA PRO A 796 45.97 8.45 -14.62
C PRO A 796 44.55 8.44 -15.19
N ALA A 797 43.55 8.77 -14.37
CA ALA A 797 42.18 8.97 -14.83
C ALA A 797 42.07 10.11 -15.86
N GLU A 798 42.54 11.33 -15.55
CA GLU A 798 42.43 12.48 -16.46
C GLU A 798 43.09 12.26 -17.82
N ARG A 799 44.22 11.53 -17.85
CA ARG A 799 44.93 11.25 -19.11
C ARG A 799 44.30 10.11 -19.93
N TYR A 800 43.65 9.14 -19.28
CA TYR A 800 43.17 7.93 -19.94
C TYR A 800 41.69 7.97 -20.26
N GLU A 801 40.87 8.66 -19.47
CA GLU A 801 39.43 8.76 -19.68
C GLU A 801 39.08 9.24 -21.11
N PRO A 802 39.72 10.30 -21.68
CA PRO A 802 39.46 10.71 -23.06
C PRO A 802 39.80 9.62 -24.10
N ILE A 803 40.84 8.82 -23.84
CA ILE A 803 41.24 7.71 -24.71
C ILE A 803 40.28 6.53 -24.58
N GLU A 804 39.79 6.23 -23.38
CA GLU A 804 38.75 5.23 -23.15
C GLU A 804 37.47 5.61 -23.92
N ILE A 805 37.04 6.87 -23.83
CA ILE A 805 35.86 7.37 -24.57
C ILE A 805 36.08 7.26 -26.07
N LEU A 806 37.23 7.71 -26.58
CA LEU A 806 37.57 7.60 -28.01
C LEU A 806 37.58 6.14 -28.47
N GLY A 807 38.12 5.23 -27.66
CA GLY A 807 38.10 3.79 -27.93
C GLY A 807 36.67 3.24 -28.02
N ILE A 808 35.78 3.66 -27.11
CA ILE A 808 34.35 3.26 -27.15
C ILE A 808 33.71 3.75 -28.46
N VAL A 809 33.92 5.00 -28.85
CA VAL A 809 33.40 5.56 -30.11
C VAL A 809 33.91 4.77 -31.31
N ALA A 810 35.23 4.52 -31.39
CA ALA A 810 35.85 3.74 -32.46
C ALA A 810 35.27 2.31 -32.53
N TYR A 811 35.11 1.63 -31.39
CA TYR A 811 34.51 0.31 -31.33
C TYR A 811 33.06 0.31 -31.83
N LEU A 812 32.24 1.24 -31.33
CA LEU A 812 30.83 1.34 -31.70
C LEU A 812 30.64 1.61 -33.19
N ASN A 813 31.46 2.47 -33.78
CA ASN A 813 31.40 2.76 -35.21
C ASN A 813 31.89 1.60 -36.07
N ASN A 814 33.01 0.97 -35.70
CA ASN A 814 33.58 -0.16 -36.46
C ASN A 814 32.63 -1.37 -36.51
N TYR A 815 31.91 -1.65 -35.42
CA TYR A 815 30.96 -2.75 -35.34
C TYR A 815 29.50 -2.34 -35.58
N SER A 816 29.26 -1.08 -35.97
CA SER A 816 27.92 -0.64 -36.35
C SER A 816 27.49 -1.35 -37.63
N GLN A 817 26.31 -1.94 -37.60
CA GLN A 817 25.70 -2.59 -38.75
C GLN A 817 25.02 -1.55 -39.66
N SER A 818 24.83 -1.89 -40.93
CA SER A 818 24.03 -1.09 -41.86
C SER A 818 22.55 -1.07 -41.45
N PHE A 819 21.89 0.06 -41.69
CA PHE A 819 20.47 0.24 -41.39
C PHE A 819 19.70 0.69 -42.63
N ASP A 820 18.62 -0.02 -42.95
CA ASP A 820 17.76 0.29 -44.08
C ASP A 820 16.68 1.30 -43.68
N PHE A 821 16.78 2.51 -44.22
CA PHE A 821 15.82 3.59 -43.98
C PHE A 821 14.51 3.41 -44.77
N LEU A 822 13.41 3.88 -44.19
CA LEU A 822 12.17 4.11 -44.93
C LEU A 822 12.26 5.41 -45.72
N SER A 823 11.59 5.44 -46.88
CA SER A 823 11.35 6.64 -47.66
C SER A 823 9.91 7.11 -47.47
N TRP A 824 9.70 8.43 -47.45
CA TRP A 824 8.38 9.03 -47.60
C TRP A 824 7.97 9.06 -49.08
N GLU A 825 6.71 9.37 -49.35
CA GLU A 825 6.17 9.40 -50.71
C GLU A 825 6.57 10.67 -51.47
N ASP A 826 6.85 10.53 -52.77
CA ASP A 826 7.25 11.64 -53.65
C ASP A 826 6.16 12.73 -53.70
N GLY A 827 6.54 13.98 -53.44
CA GLY A 827 5.65 15.16 -53.52
C GLY A 827 4.88 15.50 -52.24
N VAL A 828 5.01 14.73 -51.16
CA VAL A 828 4.46 15.07 -49.83
C VAL A 828 5.40 16.03 -49.11
N GLN A 829 4.90 17.21 -48.74
CA GLN A 829 5.69 18.23 -48.05
C GLN A 829 5.45 18.23 -46.53
N PRO A 830 6.51 18.35 -45.71
CA PRO A 830 6.37 18.47 -44.26
C PRO A 830 5.71 19.79 -43.85
N ASP A 831 4.97 19.76 -42.73
CA ASP A 831 4.38 20.94 -42.10
C ASP A 831 4.61 20.92 -40.58
N VAL A 832 5.34 21.92 -40.09
CA VAL A 832 5.69 22.08 -38.67
C VAL A 832 4.45 22.26 -37.78
N SER A 833 3.44 23.02 -38.23
CA SER A 833 2.25 23.29 -37.44
C SER A 833 1.40 22.03 -37.32
N ARG A 834 1.25 21.28 -38.42
CA ARG A 834 0.55 19.99 -38.44
C ARG A 834 1.30 18.92 -37.64
N GLY A 835 2.63 18.99 -37.66
CA GLY A 835 3.51 18.13 -36.87
C GLY A 835 3.32 18.32 -35.38
N LYS A 836 3.24 19.59 -34.93
CA LYS A 836 2.95 19.92 -33.53
C LYS A 836 1.60 19.37 -33.07
N ILE A 837 0.54 19.56 -33.86
CA ILE A 837 -0.79 19.01 -33.56
C ILE A 837 -0.75 17.48 -33.51
N SER A 838 -0.09 16.85 -34.49
CA SER A 838 0.03 15.39 -34.53
C SER A 838 0.81 14.86 -33.33
N PHE A 839 1.85 15.57 -32.87
CA PHE A 839 2.63 15.19 -31.68
C PHE A 839 1.77 15.23 -30.40
N GLU A 840 0.91 16.23 -30.26
CA GLU A 840 -0.01 16.38 -29.13
C GLU A 840 -1.12 15.31 -29.17
N GLU A 841 -1.79 15.14 -30.31
CA GLU A 841 -2.98 14.29 -30.43
C GLU A 841 -2.68 12.79 -30.59
N ARG A 842 -1.51 12.41 -31.13
CA ARG A 842 -1.15 10.99 -31.36
C ARG A 842 -0.56 10.30 -30.13
N GLY A 843 -0.59 10.95 -28.97
CA GLY A 843 -0.19 10.36 -27.69
C GLY A 843 1.31 10.38 -27.41
N CYS A 844 2.12 11.17 -28.14
CA CYS A 844 3.56 11.27 -27.87
C CYS A 844 3.83 11.81 -26.44
N LEU A 845 3.00 12.74 -25.96
CA LEU A 845 3.08 13.34 -24.62
C LEU A 845 2.77 12.37 -23.47
N ALA A 846 2.16 11.21 -23.76
CA ALA A 846 1.94 10.17 -22.75
C ALA A 846 3.28 9.57 -22.27
N CYS A 847 4.29 9.54 -23.14
CA CYS A 847 5.59 8.92 -22.86
C CYS A 847 6.75 9.92 -22.87
N HIS A 848 6.66 11.00 -23.64
CA HIS A 848 7.73 11.97 -23.86
C HIS A 848 7.42 13.33 -23.22
N SER A 849 8.46 14.07 -22.85
CA SER A 849 8.34 15.50 -22.49
C SER A 849 8.80 16.37 -23.66
N HIS A 850 8.28 17.59 -23.74
CA HIS A 850 8.72 18.59 -24.71
C HIS A 850 8.45 20.01 -24.19
N LYS A 851 9.38 20.94 -24.39
CA LYS A 851 9.33 22.32 -23.83
C LYS A 851 8.09 23.12 -24.20
N ASP A 852 7.51 22.84 -25.37
CA ASP A 852 6.28 23.49 -25.85
C ASP A 852 5.02 23.04 -25.09
N PHE A 853 5.11 21.98 -24.29
CA PHE A 853 4.02 21.38 -23.51
C PHE A 853 4.45 21.15 -22.05
N PRO A 854 4.80 22.21 -21.29
CA PRO A 854 5.31 22.06 -19.92
C PRO A 854 4.25 21.49 -18.96
N ASP A 855 2.97 21.79 -19.20
CA ASP A 855 1.83 21.36 -18.39
C ASP A 855 1.64 19.83 -18.34
N VAL A 856 2.31 19.07 -19.23
CA VAL A 856 2.27 17.60 -19.22
C VAL A 856 2.82 17.00 -17.94
N GLU A 857 3.77 17.69 -17.29
CA GLU A 857 4.33 17.23 -16.02
C GLU A 857 3.31 17.29 -14.87
N ASP A 858 2.29 18.17 -14.94
CA ASP A 858 1.21 18.25 -13.94
C ASP A 858 0.33 16.99 -13.92
N PHE A 859 0.32 16.24 -15.02
CA PHE A 859 -0.41 14.97 -15.14
C PHE A 859 0.44 13.75 -14.74
N ARG A 860 1.66 13.96 -14.26
CA ARG A 860 2.59 12.90 -13.85
C ARG A 860 2.90 13.01 -12.36
N ALA A 861 2.94 11.87 -11.67
CA ALA A 861 3.46 11.85 -10.31
C ALA A 861 4.96 12.19 -10.31
N VAL A 862 5.42 12.95 -9.31
CA VAL A 862 6.83 13.42 -9.16
C VAL A 862 7.85 12.28 -9.28
N ASP A 863 7.53 11.10 -8.76
CA ASP A 863 8.40 9.92 -8.78
C ASP A 863 8.11 8.94 -9.94
N SER A 864 7.25 9.32 -10.90
CA SER A 864 6.88 8.44 -12.02
C SER A 864 8.05 8.20 -12.99
N ILE A 865 8.05 7.01 -13.59
CA ILE A 865 9.04 6.63 -14.61
C ILE A 865 8.54 7.11 -15.98
N VAL A 866 9.01 8.27 -16.42
CA VAL A 866 8.77 8.77 -17.79
C VAL A 866 9.43 7.81 -18.79
N GLN A 867 8.68 7.09 -19.63
CA GLN A 867 9.28 6.03 -20.46
C GLN A 867 10.14 6.59 -21.59
N GLY A 868 9.70 7.67 -22.23
CA GLY A 868 10.41 8.35 -23.31
C GLY A 868 11.38 9.41 -22.80
N PRO A 869 12.47 9.70 -23.53
CA PRO A 869 13.28 10.88 -23.25
C PRO A 869 12.50 12.16 -23.53
N ASP A 870 12.93 13.25 -22.90
CA ASP A 870 12.61 14.60 -23.35
C ASP A 870 13.05 14.76 -24.82
N LEU A 871 12.15 15.24 -25.68
CA LEU A 871 12.36 15.42 -27.12
C LEU A 871 12.62 16.88 -27.51
N SER A 872 12.74 17.77 -26.54
CA SER A 872 13.15 19.16 -26.79
C SER A 872 14.53 19.19 -27.45
N TYR A 873 14.75 20.20 -28.30
CA TYR A 873 16.06 20.56 -28.85
C TYR A 873 16.74 19.47 -29.70
N LEU A 874 15.96 18.62 -30.37
CA LEU A 874 16.51 17.54 -31.19
C LEU A 874 17.29 18.02 -32.42
N SER A 875 16.97 19.21 -32.93
CA SER A 875 17.72 19.91 -33.97
C SER A 875 19.21 20.08 -33.65
N ALA A 876 19.58 20.29 -32.38
CA ALA A 876 20.99 20.43 -31.99
C ALA A 876 21.77 19.11 -32.16
N LYS A 877 21.08 17.97 -32.11
CA LYS A 877 21.67 16.64 -32.34
C LYS A 877 21.65 16.21 -33.80
N PHE A 878 20.56 16.49 -34.51
CA PHE A 878 20.31 15.95 -35.85
C PHE A 878 20.46 16.99 -36.98
N GLY A 879 20.73 18.25 -36.64
CA GLY A 879 20.66 19.39 -37.54
C GLY A 879 19.28 20.03 -37.53
N ALA A 880 19.24 21.38 -37.58
CA ALA A 880 18.00 22.10 -37.85
C ALA A 880 17.65 21.93 -39.34
N ILE A 881 16.35 21.78 -39.63
CA ILE A 881 15.86 21.67 -41.00
C ILE A 881 15.02 22.89 -41.34
N ASP A 882 15.30 23.51 -42.48
CA ASP A 882 14.35 24.42 -43.11
C ASP A 882 13.31 23.59 -43.87
N ALA A 883 12.13 23.43 -43.27
CA ALA A 883 11.02 22.68 -43.86
C ALA A 883 10.54 23.26 -45.21
N SER A 884 10.99 24.46 -45.61
CA SER A 884 10.70 25.05 -46.92
C SER A 884 11.63 24.58 -48.05
N GLU A 885 12.71 23.86 -47.75
CA GLU A 885 13.65 23.34 -48.75
C GLU A 885 13.65 21.79 -48.81
N GLU A 886 12.88 21.22 -49.74
CA GLU A 886 12.73 19.76 -49.97
C GLU A 886 14.08 19.01 -50.16
N ALA A 887 15.09 19.67 -50.72
CA ALA A 887 16.43 19.10 -50.93
C ALA A 887 17.23 18.85 -49.63
N SER A 888 16.89 19.56 -48.55
CA SER A 888 17.58 19.43 -47.25
C SER A 888 17.17 18.17 -46.48
N LEU A 889 15.92 17.70 -46.68
CA LEU A 889 15.35 16.55 -45.97
C LEU A 889 15.86 15.21 -46.50
N ASP A 890 15.94 15.04 -47.83
CA ASP A 890 16.34 13.76 -48.45
C ASP A 890 17.86 13.50 -48.40
N SER A 891 18.68 14.53 -48.16
CA SER A 891 20.14 14.38 -48.10
C SER A 891 20.70 14.05 -46.70
N GLN A 892 19.91 14.22 -45.63
CA GLN A 892 20.37 14.00 -44.25
C GLN A 892 19.97 12.63 -43.70
N GLN A 893 20.98 11.79 -43.43
CA GLN A 893 20.80 10.43 -42.91
C GLN A 893 20.09 10.40 -41.55
N GLN A 894 20.38 11.37 -40.68
CA GLN A 894 19.78 11.50 -39.35
C GLN A 894 18.27 11.77 -39.41
N VAL A 895 17.82 12.48 -40.44
CA VAL A 895 16.40 12.79 -40.68
C VAL A 895 15.66 11.54 -41.14
N LYS A 896 16.26 10.80 -42.09
CA LYS A 896 15.78 9.49 -42.52
C LYS A 896 15.69 8.50 -41.35
N TRP A 897 16.66 8.56 -40.44
CA TRP A 897 16.63 7.79 -39.20
C TRP A 897 15.41 8.16 -38.33
N LEU A 898 15.23 9.45 -38.03
CA LEU A 898 14.15 9.90 -37.15
C LEU A 898 12.77 9.59 -37.72
N TYR A 899 12.59 9.80 -39.03
CA TYR A 899 11.38 9.40 -39.76
C TYR A 899 11.11 7.90 -39.64
N THR A 900 12.13 7.08 -39.92
CA THR A 900 12.03 5.62 -39.82
C THR A 900 11.68 5.18 -38.39
N TRP A 901 12.28 5.81 -37.37
CA TRP A 901 12.02 5.51 -35.97
C TRP A 901 10.58 5.85 -35.56
N ILE A 902 10.07 7.00 -35.98
CA ILE A 902 8.69 7.43 -35.66
C ILE A 902 7.66 6.56 -36.41
N ARG A 903 7.95 6.18 -37.66
CA ARG A 903 7.04 5.39 -38.51
C ARG A 903 7.04 3.89 -38.17
N GLU A 904 8.22 3.30 -37.94
CA GLU A 904 8.38 1.87 -37.67
C GLU A 904 9.52 1.61 -36.65
N PRO A 905 9.31 1.87 -35.35
CA PRO A 905 10.38 1.81 -34.33
C PRO A 905 10.98 0.41 -34.15
N THR A 906 10.19 -0.65 -34.37
CA THR A 906 10.63 -2.06 -34.29
C THR A 906 11.63 -2.44 -35.38
N ARG A 907 11.78 -1.61 -36.42
CA ARG A 907 12.80 -1.80 -37.46
C ARG A 907 14.21 -1.57 -36.93
N TYR A 908 14.40 -0.52 -36.11
CA TYR A 908 15.68 -0.21 -35.48
C TYR A 908 15.89 -1.03 -34.19
N HIS A 909 14.83 -1.24 -33.41
CA HIS A 909 14.93 -1.98 -32.16
C HIS A 909 13.71 -2.86 -31.94
N LYS A 910 13.84 -4.16 -32.20
CA LYS A 910 12.73 -5.14 -32.13
C LYS A 910 12.03 -5.17 -30.77
N ARG A 911 12.78 -5.00 -29.69
CA ARG A 911 12.29 -4.97 -28.29
C ARG A 911 11.96 -3.58 -27.74
N THR A 912 11.73 -2.57 -28.60
CA THR A 912 11.56 -1.17 -28.16
C THR A 912 10.26 -0.96 -27.37
N VAL A 913 10.27 0.00 -26.45
CA VAL A 913 9.06 0.47 -25.76
C VAL A 913 8.27 1.50 -26.58
N MET A 914 8.89 2.08 -27.63
CA MET A 914 8.22 3.01 -28.54
C MET A 914 7.15 2.26 -29.35
N PRO A 915 5.85 2.57 -29.18
CA PRO A 915 4.79 1.87 -29.90
C PRO A 915 4.76 2.24 -31.38
N ASN A 916 4.16 1.38 -32.20
CA ASN A 916 3.76 1.78 -33.55
C ASN A 916 2.49 2.63 -33.43
N LEU A 917 2.56 3.89 -33.85
CA LEU A 917 1.48 4.88 -33.76
C LEU A 917 0.58 4.90 -35.01
N PHE A 918 0.78 3.97 -35.96
CA PHE A 918 0.02 3.85 -37.20
C PHE A 918 -0.08 5.17 -37.98
N LEU A 919 1.08 5.82 -38.16
CA LEU A 919 1.24 7.12 -38.81
C LEU A 919 1.35 7.00 -40.34
N ASP A 920 0.46 6.23 -40.95
CA ASP A 920 0.46 6.06 -42.40
C ASP A 920 0.02 7.34 -43.12
N ALA A 921 0.64 7.59 -44.28
CA ALA A 921 0.27 8.69 -45.15
C ALA A 921 -1.18 8.49 -45.64
N HIS A 922 -1.97 9.57 -45.60
CA HIS A 922 -3.38 9.54 -45.97
C HIS A 922 -3.80 10.79 -46.73
N ASP A 923 -4.89 10.65 -47.49
CA ASP A 923 -5.46 11.72 -48.29
C ASP A 923 -6.26 12.67 -47.39
N VAL A 924 -6.05 13.98 -47.57
CA VAL A 924 -6.86 15.03 -46.94
C VAL A 924 -8.06 15.29 -47.83
N THR A 925 -9.27 15.13 -47.29
CA THR A 925 -10.51 15.36 -48.02
C THR A 925 -11.24 16.59 -47.50
N THR A 926 -11.93 17.32 -48.39
CA THR A 926 -12.90 18.35 -47.99
C THR A 926 -14.12 17.71 -47.31
N ALA A 927 -14.97 18.52 -46.69
CA ALA A 927 -16.24 18.06 -46.12
C ALA A 927 -17.15 17.39 -47.18
N GLU A 928 -16.96 17.71 -48.46
CA GLU A 928 -17.64 17.14 -49.61
C GLU A 928 -16.95 15.87 -50.17
N GLY A 929 -15.83 15.44 -49.59
CA GLY A 929 -15.10 14.22 -49.95
C GLY A 929 -14.08 14.38 -51.09
N GLU A 930 -13.73 15.62 -51.48
CA GLU A 930 -12.73 15.88 -52.52
C GLU A 930 -11.31 15.85 -51.93
N VAL A 931 -10.41 15.07 -52.51
CA VAL A 931 -9.01 14.98 -52.06
C VAL A 931 -8.26 16.27 -52.44
N THR A 932 -7.82 17.03 -51.44
CA THR A 932 -7.11 18.32 -51.61
C THR A 932 -5.60 18.20 -51.48
N GLY A 933 -5.11 17.08 -50.95
CA GLY A 933 -3.69 16.81 -50.78
C GLY A 933 -3.46 15.49 -50.06
N ARG A 934 -2.18 15.16 -49.84
CA ARG A 934 -1.75 13.98 -49.09
C ARG A 934 -0.83 14.41 -47.97
N VAL A 935 -1.00 13.81 -46.81
CA VAL A 935 -0.29 14.18 -45.58
C VAL A 935 0.38 12.95 -45.00
N ASP A 936 1.63 13.11 -44.56
CA ASP A 936 2.38 12.11 -43.81
C ASP A 936 2.64 12.64 -42.38
N PRO A 937 1.85 12.19 -41.39
CA PRO A 937 2.00 12.65 -40.02
C PRO A 937 3.37 12.37 -39.40
N ALA A 938 4.06 11.30 -39.81
CA ALA A 938 5.39 10.99 -39.30
C ALA A 938 6.40 12.01 -39.81
N LEU A 939 6.31 12.39 -41.09
CA LEU A 939 7.16 13.42 -41.69
C LEU A 939 6.92 14.80 -41.06
N ASP A 940 5.67 15.12 -40.74
CA ASP A 940 5.32 16.38 -40.07
C ASP A 940 5.87 16.46 -38.65
N ILE A 941 5.77 15.39 -37.88
CA ILE A 941 6.34 15.32 -36.53
C ILE A 941 7.87 15.49 -36.59
N VAL A 942 8.54 14.86 -37.56
CA VAL A 942 9.99 15.06 -37.79
C VAL A 942 10.29 16.53 -38.03
N ALA A 943 9.56 17.19 -38.92
CA ALA A 943 9.75 18.60 -39.23
C ALA A 943 9.53 19.48 -37.99
N TYR A 944 8.50 19.20 -37.19
CA TYR A 944 8.26 19.90 -35.93
C TYR A 944 9.43 19.74 -34.96
N LEU A 945 9.87 18.50 -34.68
CA LEU A 945 10.95 18.21 -33.74
C LEU A 945 12.31 18.82 -34.16
N LEU A 946 12.50 19.07 -35.45
CA LEU A 946 13.75 19.62 -36.01
C LEU A 946 13.67 21.10 -36.40
N SER A 947 12.52 21.74 -36.23
CA SER A 947 12.30 23.17 -36.51
C SER A 947 12.81 24.12 -35.42
N ASP A 948 13.24 23.59 -34.28
CA ASP A 948 13.54 24.35 -33.07
C ASP A 948 15.01 24.82 -33.05
N GLU A 949 15.30 26.12 -32.97
CA GLU A 949 16.68 26.65 -33.09
C GLU A 949 17.33 27.06 -31.75
N THR A 950 16.71 26.82 -30.58
CA THR A 950 17.07 27.53 -29.33
C THR A 950 17.64 26.67 -28.19
N HIS A 951 18.64 25.83 -28.47
CA HIS A 951 19.44 25.15 -27.43
C HIS A 951 20.86 25.72 -27.37
N ASN A 952 21.32 26.12 -26.19
CA ASN A 952 22.68 26.62 -25.98
C ASN A 952 23.75 25.52 -25.90
N TRP A 953 23.40 24.26 -26.20
CA TRP A 953 24.37 23.18 -26.27
C TRP A 953 25.07 23.16 -27.62
N SER A 954 26.39 23.12 -27.59
CA SER A 954 27.25 22.82 -28.72
C SER A 954 28.19 21.70 -28.31
N VAL A 955 28.64 20.91 -29.29
CA VAL A 955 29.78 19.99 -29.09
C VAL A 955 30.94 20.80 -28.52
N ALA A 956 31.52 20.33 -27.40
CA ALA A 956 32.62 21.04 -26.74
C ALA A 956 33.83 21.18 -27.68
N ASP A 957 34.44 22.38 -27.69
CA ASP A 957 35.70 22.61 -28.40
C ASP A 957 36.78 21.69 -27.79
N GLY A 958 37.36 20.80 -28.61
CA GLY A 958 38.42 19.86 -28.18
C GLY A 958 38.02 18.39 -28.04
N ASN A 959 36.85 17.97 -28.54
CA ASN A 959 36.54 16.53 -28.63
C ASN A 959 37.59 15.79 -29.47
N LEU A 960 38.17 14.75 -28.87
CA LEU A 960 39.12 13.86 -29.50
C LEU A 960 38.44 13.03 -30.59
N THR A 961 39.07 12.97 -31.76
CA THR A 961 38.66 12.08 -32.86
C THR A 961 39.84 11.21 -33.28
N SER A 962 39.57 10.07 -33.92
CA SER A 962 40.63 9.17 -34.41
C SER A 962 41.60 9.88 -35.35
N ASP A 963 41.08 10.83 -36.15
CA ASP A 963 41.84 11.58 -37.15
C ASP A 963 42.64 12.76 -36.56
N ALA A 964 42.35 13.14 -35.31
CA ALA A 964 42.92 14.32 -34.65
C ALA A 964 43.67 13.98 -33.34
N ILE A 965 44.18 12.76 -33.21
CA ILE A 965 44.98 12.36 -32.03
C ILE A 965 46.39 12.96 -32.07
N SER A 966 46.80 13.64 -31.00
CA SER A 966 48.14 14.21 -30.84
C SER A 966 49.19 13.15 -30.46
N ASP A 967 50.47 13.50 -30.56
CA ASP A 967 51.57 12.64 -30.11
C ASP A 967 51.46 12.28 -28.61
N ALA A 968 50.97 13.21 -27.79
CA ALA A 968 50.78 13.00 -26.36
C ALA A 968 49.65 11.99 -26.09
N GLU A 969 48.53 12.10 -26.81
CA GLU A 969 47.40 11.18 -26.68
C GLU A 969 47.73 9.79 -27.23
N THR A 970 48.54 9.72 -28.29
CA THR A 970 49.08 8.45 -28.80
C THR A 970 49.95 7.76 -27.76
N ALA A 971 50.79 8.50 -27.03
CA ALA A 971 51.59 7.95 -25.93
C ALA A 971 50.72 7.48 -24.75
N ASN A 972 49.62 8.18 -24.47
CA ASN A 972 48.63 7.76 -23.47
C ASN A 972 47.92 6.47 -23.88
N LEU A 973 47.50 6.36 -25.15
CA LEU A 973 46.92 5.15 -25.72
C LEU A 973 47.86 3.96 -25.60
N ASP A 974 49.12 4.12 -26.00
CA ASP A 974 50.14 3.06 -25.87
C ASP A 974 50.32 2.61 -24.42
N SER A 975 50.36 3.56 -23.50
CA SER A 975 50.49 3.28 -22.06
C SER A 975 49.28 2.51 -21.53
N LEU A 976 48.07 2.90 -21.93
CA LEU A 976 46.82 2.27 -21.51
C LEU A 976 46.68 0.85 -22.08
N VAL A 977 47.08 0.61 -23.32
CA VAL A 977 47.11 -0.73 -23.93
C VAL A 977 48.05 -1.65 -23.14
N VAL A 978 49.25 -1.17 -22.80
CA VAL A 978 50.21 -1.94 -21.99
C VAL A 978 49.63 -2.25 -20.61
N GLU A 979 48.97 -1.29 -19.97
CA GLU A 979 48.36 -1.46 -18.64
C GLU A 979 47.26 -2.53 -18.65
N HIS A 980 46.38 -2.52 -19.65
CA HIS A 980 45.36 -3.56 -19.78
C HIS A 980 45.95 -4.94 -20.10
N LEU A 981 46.96 -5.02 -20.98
CA LEU A 981 47.62 -6.27 -21.33
C LEU A 981 48.39 -6.90 -20.17
N GLN A 982 48.87 -6.09 -19.21
CA GLN A 982 49.54 -6.59 -18.01
C GLN A 982 48.64 -7.45 -17.12
N ASN A 983 47.31 -7.37 -17.27
CA ASN A 983 46.37 -8.27 -16.59
C ASN A 983 46.32 -9.69 -17.17
N ALA A 984 46.86 -9.88 -18.39
CA ALA A 984 46.86 -11.16 -19.09
C ALA A 984 48.27 -11.70 -19.37
N TYR A 985 49.26 -10.81 -19.52
CA TYR A 985 50.63 -11.14 -19.92
C TYR A 985 51.66 -10.48 -18.99
N PHE A 986 52.85 -11.07 -18.92
CA PHE A 986 53.97 -10.46 -18.20
C PHE A 986 54.37 -9.11 -18.82
N SER A 987 54.83 -8.16 -18.00
CA SER A 987 55.09 -6.77 -18.44
C SER A 987 56.00 -6.64 -19.67
N SER A 988 57.00 -7.51 -19.84
CA SER A 988 57.85 -7.51 -21.04
C SER A 988 57.09 -7.90 -22.31
N VAL A 989 56.25 -8.93 -22.21
CA VAL A 989 55.43 -9.44 -23.32
C VAL A 989 54.29 -8.46 -23.63
N ALA A 990 53.67 -7.88 -22.60
CA ALA A 990 52.63 -6.86 -22.77
C ALA A 990 53.13 -5.63 -23.55
N ARG A 991 54.37 -5.18 -23.32
CA ARG A 991 54.97 -4.07 -24.10
C ARG A 991 55.27 -4.45 -25.54
N GLU A 992 55.73 -5.69 -25.77
CA GLU A 992 55.96 -6.20 -27.12
C GLU A 992 54.63 -6.29 -27.89
N TYR A 993 53.62 -6.94 -27.31
CA TYR A 993 52.30 -7.09 -27.92
C TYR A 993 51.56 -5.77 -28.10
N ALA A 994 51.76 -4.79 -27.21
CA ALA A 994 51.22 -3.43 -27.41
C ALA A 994 51.81 -2.73 -28.65
N GLN A 995 52.98 -3.16 -29.14
CA GLN A 995 53.62 -2.62 -30.34
C GLN A 995 53.32 -3.45 -31.58
N THR A 996 53.54 -4.76 -31.54
CA THR A 996 53.49 -5.66 -32.71
C THR A 996 52.21 -6.48 -32.83
N GLY A 997 51.35 -6.45 -31.81
CA GLY A 997 50.18 -7.31 -31.72
C GLY A 997 50.49 -8.71 -31.19
N ILE A 998 49.43 -9.47 -30.93
CA ILE A 998 49.47 -10.84 -30.42
C ILE A 998 49.59 -11.81 -31.61
N PRO A 999 50.56 -12.75 -31.59
CA PRO A 999 50.70 -13.77 -32.63
C PRO A 999 49.44 -14.63 -32.79
N SER A 1000 49.08 -14.98 -34.03
CA SER A 1000 47.86 -15.76 -34.33
C SER A 1000 47.87 -17.20 -33.82
N ASP A 1001 49.05 -17.73 -33.47
CA ASP A 1001 49.24 -19.06 -32.89
C ASP A 1001 49.22 -19.07 -31.35
N GLU A 1002 49.07 -17.90 -30.72
CA GLU A 1002 48.97 -17.77 -29.26
C GLU A 1002 47.75 -18.52 -28.74
N ARG A 1003 47.98 -19.38 -27.73
CA ARG A 1003 46.93 -20.21 -27.15
C ARG A 1003 46.27 -19.45 -26.00
N SER A 1004 44.95 -19.61 -25.87
CA SER A 1004 44.17 -19.05 -24.75
C SER A 1004 44.09 -17.51 -24.72
N VAL A 1005 44.06 -16.88 -25.90
CA VAL A 1005 43.74 -15.46 -26.04
C VAL A 1005 42.33 -15.20 -25.50
N LYS A 1006 42.22 -14.26 -24.55
CA LYS A 1006 40.95 -13.82 -23.99
C LYS A 1006 40.17 -13.00 -25.03
N ILE A 1007 38.86 -12.88 -24.86
CA ILE A 1007 37.94 -12.25 -25.83
C ILE A 1007 38.34 -10.81 -26.18
N ALA A 1008 38.86 -10.01 -25.23
CA ALA A 1008 39.26 -8.65 -25.55
C ALA A 1008 40.57 -8.61 -26.33
N GLU A 1009 41.53 -9.42 -25.91
CA GLU A 1009 42.85 -9.55 -26.51
C GLU A 1009 42.80 -10.04 -27.97
N SER A 1010 41.71 -10.67 -28.42
CA SER A 1010 41.57 -11.06 -29.82
C SER A 1010 41.56 -9.88 -30.79
N GLU A 1011 41.22 -8.67 -30.34
CA GLU A 1011 41.31 -7.43 -31.13
C GLU A 1011 42.74 -7.07 -31.53
N LEU A 1012 43.73 -7.59 -30.80
CA LEU A 1012 45.14 -7.33 -31.04
C LEU A 1012 45.82 -8.47 -31.80
N LEU A 1013 45.07 -9.47 -32.27
CA LEU A 1013 45.64 -10.53 -33.11
C LEU A 1013 46.18 -9.94 -34.41
N ASN A 1014 47.47 -10.11 -34.65
CA ASN A 1014 48.14 -9.51 -35.79
C ASN A 1014 48.94 -10.55 -36.60
N PRO A 1015 48.34 -11.15 -37.64
CA PRO A 1015 49.01 -12.16 -38.47
C PRO A 1015 50.14 -11.58 -39.34
N SER A 1016 50.19 -10.26 -39.57
CA SER A 1016 51.24 -9.63 -40.39
C SER A 1016 52.55 -9.43 -39.63
N GLY A 1017 52.50 -9.37 -38.30
CA GLY A 1017 53.65 -9.04 -37.43
C GLY A 1017 54.15 -7.60 -37.57
N GLU A 1018 53.40 -6.74 -38.26
CA GLU A 1018 53.71 -5.30 -38.37
C GLU A 1018 53.31 -4.54 -37.08
N ASN A 1019 53.66 -3.26 -36.98
CA ASN A 1019 53.24 -2.46 -35.82
C ASN A 1019 51.71 -2.24 -35.85
N LEU A 1020 51.08 -2.33 -34.68
CA LEU A 1020 49.65 -2.06 -34.50
C LEU A 1020 49.32 -0.61 -34.87
N THR A 1021 48.22 -0.45 -35.62
CA THR A 1021 47.67 0.87 -35.93
C THR A 1021 46.98 1.50 -34.72
N VAL A 1022 46.76 2.82 -34.76
CA VAL A 1022 45.97 3.54 -33.74
C VAL A 1022 44.57 2.94 -33.66
N ASP A 1023 43.93 2.66 -34.80
CA ASP A 1023 42.58 2.08 -34.85
C ASP A 1023 42.52 0.72 -34.15
N GLN A 1024 43.47 -0.18 -34.41
CA GLN A 1024 43.51 -1.50 -33.74
C GLN A 1024 43.64 -1.36 -32.22
N LYS A 1025 44.45 -0.41 -31.75
CA LYS A 1025 44.60 -0.12 -30.32
C LYS A 1025 43.31 0.46 -29.74
N LEU A 1026 42.66 1.39 -30.45
CA LEU A 1026 41.39 1.97 -30.03
C LEU A 1026 40.27 0.94 -29.97
N LEU A 1027 40.20 -0.03 -30.89
CA LEU A 1027 39.23 -1.13 -30.83
C LEU A 1027 39.42 -2.00 -29.58
N TYR A 1028 40.67 -2.33 -29.25
CA TYR A 1028 41.00 -3.06 -28.02
C TYR A 1028 40.59 -2.29 -26.76
N ILE A 1029 40.96 -1.00 -26.69
CA ILE A 1029 40.59 -0.12 -25.56
C ILE A 1029 39.08 0.05 -25.48
N GLY A 1030 38.38 0.23 -26.59
CA GLY A 1030 36.93 0.34 -26.64
C GLY A 1030 36.24 -0.88 -26.09
N ARG A 1031 36.63 -2.08 -26.54
CA ARG A 1031 36.09 -3.35 -26.01
C ARG A 1031 36.36 -3.51 -24.51
N LYS A 1032 37.56 -3.16 -24.05
CA LYS A 1032 37.92 -3.18 -22.61
C LYS A 1032 37.09 -2.20 -21.80
N SER A 1033 36.89 -0.99 -22.30
CA SER A 1033 36.14 0.08 -21.63
C SER A 1033 34.65 -0.27 -21.54
N ILE A 1034 34.04 -0.74 -22.64
CA ILE A 1034 32.66 -1.25 -22.68
C ILE A 1034 32.46 -2.35 -21.64
N ALA A 1035 33.43 -3.26 -21.50
CA ALA A 1035 33.37 -4.33 -20.50
C ALA A 1035 33.56 -3.81 -19.07
N LYS A 1036 34.53 -2.92 -18.84
CA LYS A 1036 34.85 -2.29 -17.54
C LYS A 1036 33.66 -1.53 -16.96
N PHE A 1037 32.95 -0.77 -17.78
CA PHE A 1037 31.77 0.01 -17.37
C PHE A 1037 30.45 -0.75 -17.50
N GLY A 1038 30.47 -2.01 -17.95
CA GLY A 1038 29.27 -2.84 -18.03
C GLY A 1038 28.23 -2.37 -19.04
N CYS A 1039 28.62 -1.64 -20.10
CA CYS A 1039 27.66 -1.01 -21.03
C CYS A 1039 26.72 -2.02 -21.70
N TYR A 1040 27.16 -3.28 -21.86
CA TYR A 1040 26.34 -4.39 -22.39
C TYR A 1040 25.14 -4.77 -21.50
N GLY A 1041 25.17 -4.41 -20.22
CA GLY A 1041 24.04 -4.59 -19.30
C GLY A 1041 22.87 -3.64 -19.64
N CYS A 1042 23.21 -2.46 -20.14
CA CYS A 1042 22.23 -1.44 -20.53
C CYS A 1042 21.90 -1.46 -22.02
N HIS A 1043 22.84 -1.84 -22.89
CA HIS A 1043 22.70 -1.73 -24.33
C HIS A 1043 22.80 -3.08 -25.03
N ASP A 1044 22.13 -3.21 -26.17
CA ASP A 1044 22.47 -4.22 -27.17
C ASP A 1044 23.65 -3.71 -28.01
N ILE A 1045 24.80 -4.36 -27.87
CA ILE A 1045 26.08 -4.01 -28.52
C ILE A 1045 26.58 -5.25 -29.27
N PRO A 1046 26.88 -5.15 -30.58
CA PRO A 1046 27.42 -6.24 -31.40
C PRO A 1046 28.76 -6.84 -30.95
#